data_AF-P58132-F1
#
_entry.id   AF-P58132-F1
#
_cell.length_a   1.000
_cell.length_b   1.000
_cell.length_c   1.000
_cell.angle_alpha   90.00
_cell.angle_beta   90.00
_cell.angle_gamma   90.00
#
_symmetry.space_group_name_H-M   'P 1'
#
loop_
_entity.id
_entity.type
_entity.pdbx_description
1 polymer ?
#
loop_
_entity_poly.entity_id
_entity_poly.type
_entity_poly.pdbx_seq_one_letter_code
_entity_poly.pdbx_strand_id
1 'polypeptide(L)'
;MYSKNIIYFNKAFDKIEIKNLINWFLINYGNIKTTKLLDKIKKFGLIHATNAGISIGLNDLIIPPSKKNLVEISNKNLNKINKKFKNGKINLITYLIKEKRTWDNMNENLKIESIKNLKQNDLLNSLYTMTLSGARGNINQVKQLISMRGLISDSQGNLLNLPIKTNFKEGLNIVEYFISCYGARKGIIDTSLKTANAGYLTRRLIFASQNTIIRKTNCFTKYKKKIKIKYETKQEFKLLKEELIGRINVKTIKEKDNNKIIISYGQDICYTFKKILNHNINIYIRTPLNCILTTGICQMCYGWNLATGKIVELGETIGTIAAQSIGEPGTQLTMRTFHLGGIFTSKIKESILSPFTGKIWYDLNKNGKKTYNKFNEKIFLTSKEKKITIYENNINKSIYYLPPNSYIFVRPGEKVFKAQIIAETFDKQKKKENTKFNEVKKIKSNISGKKYINKKNKKFNNLYWILNANFITFNKFYHKLTDKLNFKKKSYTISKNMQDKNKKSKKNLQLKISIKNILNNMEKKKSKTNKKFIFINEILNKNKTIILNKPKKEKIINNKWKIGKFILKDEITNKNRNLYPSQIIQEKKDTSVLKKVTPYRLNDKILDKNPYIMKKNALLYKAVTKKEKNKDIIQGLVEIEKLFEAKKSFIIDKTKNLHEILKDLFVNYNKKYNNSTSTRKSIEIIQKYILEEIQSIYKEQGINISNKHIEIIIKQMTSKVIIKNAGNSPFIVGEICNINSIDNLNKNYEHKIIYEPILLGITKSSLYTQSFISQITFQESIKSLIKAAIENKIDWLYGLKENLILGNLIPIGTGFK
;
A
#
# COMPACT_ATOMS: atom_id res chain seq x y z
N MET A 1 -53.35 9.19 -26.39
CA MET A 1 -52.80 7.86 -26.72
C MET A 1 -51.36 7.75 -26.22
N TYR A 2 -51.16 7.37 -24.96
CA TYR A 2 -49.87 6.84 -24.53
C TYR A 2 -49.96 5.34 -24.75
N SER A 3 -49.46 4.85 -25.89
CA SER A 3 -49.07 3.45 -25.96
C SER A 3 -48.12 3.24 -24.78
N LYS A 4 -48.56 2.44 -23.80
CA LYS A 4 -47.71 2.04 -22.68
C LYS A 4 -46.57 1.25 -23.33
N ASN A 5 -45.48 1.93 -23.70
CA ASN A 5 -44.23 1.26 -24.02
C ASN A 5 -43.78 0.60 -22.72
N ILE A 6 -44.23 -0.64 -22.52
CA ILE A 6 -43.83 -1.47 -21.40
C ILE A 6 -42.33 -1.69 -21.58
N ILE A 7 -41.54 -1.09 -20.68
CA ILE A 7 -40.10 -1.27 -20.67
C ILE A 7 -39.84 -2.65 -20.07
N TYR A 8 -39.53 -3.63 -20.92
CA TYR A 8 -39.11 -4.95 -20.47
C TYR A 8 -37.65 -4.91 -20.02
N PHE A 9 -37.40 -5.36 -18.78
CA PHE A 9 -36.06 -5.53 -18.25
C PHE A 9 -35.73 -7.02 -18.20
N ASN A 10 -35.14 -7.57 -19.26
CA ASN A 10 -34.71 -8.98 -19.30
C ASN A 10 -33.32 -9.16 -18.66
N LYS A 11 -33.21 -8.88 -17.36
CA LYS A 11 -31.97 -8.98 -16.59
C LYS A 11 -32.25 -9.12 -15.10
N ALA A 12 -31.36 -9.83 -14.41
CA ALA A 12 -31.42 -9.99 -12.97
C ALA A 12 -31.07 -8.66 -12.28
N PHE A 13 -32.00 -8.15 -11.47
CA PHE A 13 -31.82 -6.89 -10.76
C PHE A 13 -30.98 -7.07 -9.50
N ASP A 14 -29.68 -6.81 -9.61
CA ASP A 14 -28.80 -6.67 -8.45
C ASP A 14 -29.03 -5.32 -7.75
N LYS A 15 -28.49 -5.17 -6.52
CA LYS A 15 -28.49 -3.90 -5.77
C LYS A 15 -28.04 -2.69 -6.60
N ILE A 16 -27.06 -2.87 -7.49
CA ILE A 16 -26.53 -1.80 -8.36
C ILE A 16 -27.56 -1.43 -9.43
N GLU A 17 -28.21 -2.41 -10.04
CA GLU A 17 -29.21 -2.17 -11.07
C GLU A 17 -30.46 -1.51 -10.50
N ILE A 18 -30.90 -1.93 -9.31
CA ILE A 18 -32.00 -1.28 -8.58
C ILE A 18 -31.66 0.18 -8.30
N LYS A 19 -30.43 0.46 -7.83
CA LYS A 19 -29.99 1.86 -7.62
C LYS A 19 -29.99 2.67 -8.92
N ASN A 20 -29.58 2.07 -10.04
CA ASN A 20 -29.60 2.74 -11.34
C ASN A 20 -31.03 3.02 -11.82
N LEU A 21 -31.95 2.07 -11.60
CA LEU A 21 -33.38 2.24 -11.91
C LEU A 21 -33.99 3.36 -11.08
N ILE A 22 -33.73 3.40 -9.77
CA ILE A 22 -34.21 4.47 -8.88
C ILE A 22 -33.67 5.83 -9.34
N ASN A 23 -32.37 5.91 -9.66
CA ASN A 23 -31.76 7.14 -10.15
C ASN A 23 -32.35 7.60 -11.49
N TRP A 24 -32.56 6.66 -12.43
CA TRP A 24 -33.19 6.96 -13.72
C TRP A 24 -34.63 7.47 -13.53
N PHE A 25 -35.39 6.84 -12.62
CA PHE A 25 -36.75 7.23 -12.34
C PHE A 25 -36.83 8.61 -11.66
N LEU A 26 -35.92 8.90 -10.72
CA LEU A 26 -35.82 10.19 -10.05
C LEU A 26 -35.54 11.32 -11.04
N ILE A 27 -34.63 11.12 -11.99
CA ILE A 27 -34.29 12.12 -13.02
C ILE A 27 -35.47 12.39 -13.96
N ASN A 28 -36.23 11.37 -14.34
CA ASN A 28 -37.27 11.50 -15.36
C ASN A 28 -38.65 11.90 -14.80
N TYR A 29 -39.00 11.41 -13.62
CA TYR A 29 -40.36 11.54 -13.05
C TYR A 29 -40.41 12.38 -11.78
N GLY A 30 -39.26 12.72 -11.20
CA GLY A 30 -39.15 13.53 -9.98
C GLY A 30 -39.45 12.75 -8.68
N ASN A 31 -39.32 13.45 -7.56
CA ASN A 31 -39.27 12.83 -6.22
C ASN A 31 -40.59 12.13 -5.83
N ILE A 32 -41.74 12.79 -6.00
CA ILE A 32 -43.05 12.30 -5.54
C ILE A 32 -43.46 10.98 -6.22
N LYS A 33 -43.21 10.84 -7.52
CA LYS A 33 -43.48 9.59 -8.23
C LYS A 33 -42.50 8.51 -7.80
N THR A 34 -41.25 8.87 -7.55
CA THR A 34 -40.19 7.93 -7.14
C THR A 34 -40.50 7.32 -5.78
N THR A 35 -40.98 8.09 -4.81
CA THR A 35 -41.36 7.56 -3.50
C THR A 35 -42.48 6.53 -3.60
N LYS A 36 -43.52 6.81 -4.40
CA LYS A 36 -44.61 5.84 -4.67
C LYS A 36 -44.09 4.55 -5.32
N LEU A 37 -43.13 4.64 -6.25
CA LEU A 37 -42.49 3.47 -6.85
C LEU A 37 -41.69 2.68 -5.80
N LEU A 38 -40.91 3.36 -4.96
CA LEU A 38 -40.09 2.73 -3.93
C LEU A 38 -40.93 1.92 -2.95
N ASP A 39 -42.08 2.44 -2.52
CA ASP A 39 -42.98 1.69 -1.65
C ASP A 39 -43.57 0.44 -2.32
N LYS A 40 -43.90 0.52 -3.61
CA LYS A 40 -44.35 -0.66 -4.38
C LYS A 40 -43.23 -1.69 -4.51
N ILE A 41 -42.02 -1.28 -4.85
CA ILE A 41 -40.85 -2.16 -4.96
C ILE A 41 -40.55 -2.82 -3.61
N LYS A 42 -40.64 -2.07 -2.50
CA LYS A 42 -40.46 -2.58 -1.14
C LYS A 42 -41.46 -3.68 -0.83
N LYS A 43 -42.76 -3.44 -1.03
CA LYS A 43 -43.82 -4.43 -0.79
C LYS A 43 -43.63 -5.68 -1.66
N PHE A 44 -43.40 -5.49 -2.96
CA PHE A 44 -43.13 -6.57 -3.90
C PHE A 44 -41.91 -7.41 -3.48
N GLY A 45 -40.81 -6.75 -3.12
CA GLY A 45 -39.58 -7.40 -2.67
C GLY A 45 -39.77 -8.21 -1.39
N LEU A 46 -40.54 -7.70 -0.41
CA LEU A 46 -40.81 -8.41 0.83
C LEU A 46 -41.65 -9.68 0.60
N ILE A 47 -42.72 -9.60 -0.20
CA ILE A 47 -43.59 -10.75 -0.50
C ILE A 47 -42.78 -11.85 -1.21
N HIS A 48 -42.05 -11.50 -2.26
CA HIS A 48 -41.28 -12.49 -3.02
C HIS A 48 -40.06 -13.01 -2.25
N ALA A 49 -39.45 -12.21 -1.38
CA ALA A 49 -38.38 -12.69 -0.50
C ALA A 49 -38.90 -13.72 0.51
N THR A 50 -40.08 -13.51 1.09
CA THR A 50 -40.74 -14.48 1.98
C THR A 50 -41.08 -15.77 1.23
N ASN A 51 -41.71 -15.66 0.04
CA ASN A 51 -42.08 -16.83 -0.76
C ASN A 51 -40.87 -17.62 -1.27
N ALA A 52 -39.73 -16.95 -1.52
CA ALA A 52 -38.51 -17.61 -1.94
C ALA A 52 -37.87 -18.48 -0.85
N GLY A 53 -38.22 -18.30 0.43
CA GLY A 53 -37.78 -19.16 1.52
C GLY A 53 -36.26 -19.29 1.67
N ILE A 54 -35.49 -18.23 1.35
CA ILE A 54 -34.02 -18.29 1.31
C ILE A 54 -33.46 -18.51 2.72
N SER A 55 -33.00 -19.73 3.00
CA SER A 55 -32.27 -20.11 4.22
C SER A 55 -30.81 -20.40 3.93
N ILE A 56 -29.93 -20.31 4.93
CA ILE A 56 -28.52 -20.71 4.80
C ILE A 56 -28.22 -21.91 5.69
N GLY A 57 -27.69 -22.99 5.11
CA GLY A 57 -27.31 -24.22 5.81
C GLY A 57 -25.84 -24.60 5.61
N LEU A 58 -25.39 -25.66 6.30
CA LEU A 58 -24.05 -26.22 6.12
C LEU A 58 -23.85 -26.83 4.73
N ASN A 59 -24.93 -27.30 4.11
CA ASN A 59 -24.90 -27.92 2.77
C ASN A 59 -24.63 -26.88 1.67
N ASP A 60 -25.13 -25.65 1.84
CA ASP A 60 -24.92 -24.54 0.90
C ASP A 60 -23.45 -24.12 0.78
N LEU A 61 -22.65 -24.39 1.83
CA LEU A 61 -21.24 -24.04 1.89
C LEU A 61 -20.37 -25.02 1.08
N ILE A 62 -20.47 -25.06 -0.24
CA ILE A 62 -19.81 -26.08 -1.06
C ILE A 62 -18.32 -25.77 -1.31
N ILE A 63 -17.42 -26.53 -0.68
CA ILE A 63 -15.96 -26.41 -0.84
C ILE A 63 -15.55 -26.76 -2.28
N PRO A 64 -14.78 -25.92 -2.99
CA PRO A 64 -14.34 -26.23 -4.34
C PRO A 64 -13.40 -27.44 -4.33
N PRO A 65 -13.70 -28.50 -5.13
CA PRO A 65 -12.87 -29.70 -5.17
C PRO A 65 -11.45 -29.38 -5.68
N SER A 66 -11.30 -28.35 -6.52
CA SER A 66 -10.03 -27.84 -7.03
C SER A 66 -9.07 -27.33 -5.93
N LYS A 67 -9.57 -27.06 -4.72
CA LYS A 67 -8.77 -26.55 -3.60
C LYS A 67 -7.59 -27.46 -3.28
N LYS A 68 -7.82 -28.78 -3.13
CA LYS A 68 -6.77 -29.74 -2.75
C LYS A 68 -5.62 -29.71 -3.78
N ASN A 69 -5.97 -29.76 -5.06
CA ASN A 69 -5.02 -29.72 -6.17
C ASN A 69 -4.20 -28.41 -6.18
N LEU A 70 -4.86 -27.25 -6.01
CA LEU A 70 -4.19 -25.94 -5.99
C LEU A 70 -3.24 -25.76 -4.79
N VAL A 71 -3.63 -26.27 -3.61
CA VAL A 71 -2.76 -26.29 -2.42
C VAL A 71 -1.52 -27.14 -2.68
N GLU A 72 -1.67 -28.32 -3.27
CA GLU A 72 -0.54 -29.20 -3.58
C GLU A 72 0.42 -28.61 -4.60
N ILE A 73 -0.10 -28.01 -5.68
CA ILE A 73 0.70 -27.32 -6.69
C ILE A 73 1.50 -26.19 -6.03
N SER A 74 0.87 -25.42 -5.14
CA SER A 74 1.53 -24.34 -4.41
C SER A 74 2.63 -24.86 -3.49
N ASN A 75 2.38 -25.95 -2.75
CA ASN A 75 3.39 -26.61 -1.91
C ASN A 75 4.57 -27.15 -2.76
N LYS A 76 4.30 -27.76 -3.92
CA LYS A 76 5.34 -28.22 -4.86
C LYS A 76 6.18 -27.04 -5.36
N ASN A 77 5.57 -25.91 -5.66
CA ASN A 77 6.26 -24.68 -6.06
C ASN A 77 7.11 -24.09 -4.92
N LEU A 78 6.58 -24.04 -3.70
CA LEU A 78 7.33 -23.63 -2.51
C LEU A 78 8.51 -24.54 -2.24
N ASN A 79 8.36 -25.86 -2.41
CA ASN A 79 9.46 -26.82 -2.28
C ASN A 79 10.57 -26.55 -3.32
N LYS A 80 10.22 -26.21 -4.56
CA LYS A 80 11.21 -25.79 -5.58
C LYS A 80 11.92 -24.50 -5.19
N ILE A 81 11.18 -23.51 -4.66
CA ILE A 81 11.75 -22.23 -4.20
C ILE A 81 12.67 -22.45 -2.98
N ASN A 82 12.26 -23.29 -2.03
CA ASN A 82 13.05 -23.67 -0.85
C ASN A 82 14.33 -24.41 -1.24
N LYS A 83 14.28 -25.32 -2.23
CA LYS A 83 15.48 -25.93 -2.81
C LYS A 83 16.43 -24.88 -3.38
N LYS A 84 15.92 -23.91 -4.15
CA LYS A 84 16.74 -22.79 -4.68
C LYS A 84 17.37 -21.95 -3.56
N PHE A 85 16.65 -21.71 -2.47
CA PHE A 85 17.17 -21.00 -1.29
C PHE A 85 18.26 -21.81 -0.57
N LYS A 86 18.02 -23.10 -0.28
CA LYS A 86 19.02 -24.01 0.32
C LYS A 86 20.30 -24.13 -0.53
N ASN A 87 20.16 -24.03 -1.86
CA ASN A 87 21.28 -24.06 -2.80
C ASN A 87 21.94 -22.68 -2.98
N GLY A 88 21.58 -21.65 -2.18
CA GLY A 88 22.17 -20.32 -2.27
C GLY A 88 21.86 -19.57 -3.56
N LYS A 89 20.87 -19.98 -4.37
CA LYS A 89 20.52 -19.27 -5.60
C LYS A 89 19.73 -17.98 -5.34
N ILE A 90 19.04 -17.91 -4.20
CA ILE A 90 18.10 -16.85 -3.83
C ILE A 90 18.45 -16.35 -2.41
N ASN A 91 18.23 -15.06 -2.14
CA ASN A 91 18.39 -14.46 -0.81
C ASN A 91 17.17 -14.79 0.09
N LEU A 92 17.35 -14.86 1.41
CA LEU A 92 16.27 -14.99 2.39
C LEU A 92 15.11 -14.00 2.17
N ILE A 93 15.38 -12.73 1.89
CA ILE A 93 14.32 -11.74 1.67
C ILE A 93 13.50 -12.07 0.42
N THR A 94 14.20 -12.39 -0.67
CA THR A 94 13.55 -12.77 -1.92
C THR A 94 12.78 -14.08 -1.79
N TYR A 95 13.24 -15.01 -0.94
CA TYR A 95 12.51 -16.22 -0.59
C TYR A 95 11.19 -15.87 0.12
N LEU A 96 11.24 -15.06 1.18
CA LEU A 96 10.05 -14.66 1.95
C LEU A 96 9.02 -13.91 1.09
N ILE A 97 9.47 -13.02 0.20
CA ILE A 97 8.58 -12.31 -0.72
C ILE A 97 7.92 -13.27 -1.72
N LYS A 98 8.68 -14.24 -2.26
CA LYS A 98 8.13 -15.24 -3.18
C LYS A 98 7.12 -16.14 -2.48
N GLU A 99 7.41 -16.57 -1.25
CA GLU A 99 6.52 -17.38 -0.45
C GLU A 99 5.18 -16.68 -0.18
N LYS A 100 5.21 -15.40 0.21
CA LYS A 100 3.99 -14.58 0.36
C LYS A 100 3.19 -14.50 -0.94
N ARG A 101 3.85 -14.15 -2.04
CA ARG A 101 3.21 -14.03 -3.36
C ARG A 101 2.57 -15.33 -3.84
N THR A 102 3.20 -16.47 -3.58
CA THR A 102 2.61 -17.76 -3.95
C THR A 102 1.30 -18.00 -3.21
N TRP A 103 1.23 -17.63 -1.92
CA TRP A 103 0.01 -17.76 -1.13
C TRP A 103 -1.05 -16.73 -1.51
N ASP A 104 -0.66 -15.48 -1.77
CA ASP A 104 -1.57 -14.43 -2.25
C ASP A 104 -2.20 -14.80 -3.60
N ASN A 105 -1.39 -15.24 -4.57
CA ASN A 105 -1.88 -15.67 -5.88
C ASN A 105 -2.82 -16.88 -5.76
N MET A 106 -2.48 -17.83 -4.89
CA MET A 106 -3.33 -18.98 -4.63
C MET A 106 -4.68 -18.57 -4.02
N ASN A 107 -4.67 -17.58 -3.11
CA ASN A 107 -5.86 -17.04 -2.46
C ASN A 107 -6.81 -16.35 -3.47
N GLU A 108 -6.27 -15.58 -4.42
CA GLU A 108 -7.08 -14.98 -5.50
C GLU A 108 -7.57 -16.03 -6.52
N ASN A 109 -6.75 -17.03 -6.85
CA ASN A 109 -7.20 -18.12 -7.70
C ASN A 109 -8.37 -18.90 -7.07
N LEU A 110 -8.26 -19.25 -5.78
CA LEU A 110 -9.34 -19.90 -5.05
C LEU A 110 -10.62 -19.09 -5.02
N LYS A 111 -10.52 -17.75 -4.93
CA LYS A 111 -11.67 -16.85 -5.01
C LYS A 111 -12.43 -17.05 -6.32
N ILE A 112 -11.72 -17.01 -7.45
CA ILE A 112 -12.31 -17.19 -8.78
C ILE A 112 -12.92 -18.59 -8.91
N GLU A 113 -12.20 -19.62 -8.47
CA GLU A 113 -12.66 -21.01 -8.52
C GLU A 113 -13.88 -21.26 -7.63
N SER A 114 -13.98 -20.60 -6.47
CA SER A 114 -15.15 -20.73 -5.59
C SER A 114 -16.44 -20.21 -6.22
N ILE A 115 -16.37 -19.09 -6.95
CA ILE A 115 -17.53 -18.55 -7.69
C ILE A 115 -17.91 -19.49 -8.83
N LYS A 116 -16.93 -20.03 -9.55
CA LYS A 116 -17.19 -21.00 -10.62
C LYS A 116 -17.84 -22.27 -10.09
N ASN A 117 -17.36 -22.78 -8.96
CA ASN A 117 -17.89 -23.98 -8.32
C ASN A 117 -19.35 -23.78 -7.90
N LEU A 118 -19.67 -22.65 -7.27
CA LEU A 118 -21.06 -22.32 -6.92
C LEU A 118 -21.95 -22.25 -8.17
N LYS A 119 -21.47 -21.58 -9.23
CA LYS A 119 -22.18 -21.50 -10.52
C LYS A 119 -22.46 -22.84 -11.17
N GLN A 120 -21.52 -23.78 -11.08
CA GLN A 120 -21.60 -25.08 -11.75
C GLN A 120 -22.48 -26.08 -10.98
N ASN A 121 -22.45 -26.03 -9.66
CA ASN A 121 -23.19 -26.99 -8.84
C ASN A 121 -24.65 -26.60 -8.73
N ASP A 122 -24.93 -25.37 -8.31
CA ASP A 122 -26.31 -24.92 -8.10
C ASP A 122 -26.42 -23.40 -8.20
N LEU A 123 -27.15 -22.95 -9.23
CA LEU A 123 -27.46 -21.53 -9.46
C LEU A 123 -28.41 -20.96 -8.40
N LEU A 124 -29.22 -21.81 -7.76
CA LEU A 124 -30.21 -21.42 -6.75
C LEU A 124 -29.67 -21.49 -5.32
N ASN A 125 -28.41 -21.91 -5.14
CA ASN A 125 -27.77 -21.96 -3.83
C ASN A 125 -27.90 -20.61 -3.10
N SER A 126 -28.47 -20.63 -1.90
CA SER A 126 -28.74 -19.45 -1.07
C SER A 126 -27.52 -18.55 -0.83
N LEU A 127 -26.33 -19.13 -0.64
CA LEU A 127 -25.12 -18.34 -0.46
C LEU A 127 -24.75 -17.59 -1.74
N TYR A 128 -24.90 -18.26 -2.87
CA TYR A 128 -24.60 -17.69 -4.17
C TYR A 128 -25.59 -16.57 -4.53
N THR A 129 -26.89 -16.79 -4.31
CA THR A 129 -27.94 -15.78 -4.54
C THR A 129 -27.78 -14.55 -3.65
N MET A 130 -27.48 -14.70 -2.35
CA MET A 130 -27.25 -13.58 -1.43
C MET A 130 -26.05 -12.71 -1.83
N THR A 131 -24.99 -13.36 -2.34
CA THR A 131 -23.72 -12.70 -2.64
C THR A 131 -23.71 -12.03 -4.02
N LEU A 132 -24.35 -12.65 -5.02
CA LEU A 132 -24.53 -12.02 -6.33
C LEU A 132 -25.50 -10.85 -6.32
N SER A 133 -26.66 -11.01 -5.68
CA SER A 133 -27.66 -9.92 -5.57
C SER A 133 -27.09 -8.68 -4.87
N GLY A 134 -26.00 -8.85 -4.10
CA GLY A 134 -25.41 -7.80 -3.28
C GLY A 134 -26.26 -7.47 -2.06
N ALA A 135 -27.21 -8.34 -1.69
CA ALA A 135 -28.05 -8.21 -0.51
C ALA A 135 -27.21 -8.27 0.76
N ARG A 136 -26.43 -9.36 0.91
CA ARG A 136 -25.50 -9.53 2.04
C ARG A 136 -24.36 -10.46 1.65
N GLY A 137 -23.16 -10.10 2.10
CA GLY A 137 -21.95 -10.88 1.84
C GLY A 137 -21.08 -10.26 0.76
N ASN A 138 -19.77 -10.29 1.00
CA ASN A 138 -18.75 -9.97 0.00
C ASN A 138 -18.14 -11.29 -0.49
N ILE A 139 -17.71 -11.36 -1.76
CA ILE A 139 -16.93 -12.47 -2.31
C ILE A 139 -15.74 -12.83 -1.39
N ASN A 140 -15.10 -11.82 -0.78
CA ASN A 140 -13.99 -12.05 0.16
C ASN A 140 -14.43 -12.79 1.44
N GLN A 141 -15.69 -12.63 1.87
CA GLN A 141 -16.26 -13.34 3.03
C GLN A 141 -16.66 -14.77 2.62
N VAL A 142 -17.28 -14.95 1.45
CA VAL A 142 -17.58 -16.28 0.88
C VAL A 142 -16.32 -17.13 0.79
N LYS A 143 -15.23 -16.53 0.30
CA LYS A 143 -13.92 -17.19 0.23
C LYS A 143 -13.44 -17.71 1.59
N GLN A 144 -13.66 -16.96 2.68
CA GLN A 144 -13.26 -17.40 4.02
C GLN A 144 -14.13 -18.54 4.55
N LEU A 145 -15.42 -18.57 4.18
CA LEU A 145 -16.34 -19.64 4.56
C LEU A 145 -16.00 -20.96 3.84
N ILE A 146 -15.76 -20.88 2.53
CA ILE A 146 -15.73 -22.05 1.63
C ILE A 146 -14.33 -22.44 1.17
N SER A 147 -13.41 -21.49 1.00
CA SER A 147 -12.14 -21.75 0.31
C SER A 147 -10.97 -21.81 1.29
N MET A 148 -10.46 -20.66 1.69
CA MET A 148 -9.27 -20.53 2.52
C MET A 148 -9.31 -19.15 3.17
N ARG A 149 -8.90 -19.05 4.43
CA ARG A 149 -8.83 -17.76 5.11
C ARG A 149 -7.66 -16.90 4.64
N GLY A 150 -6.50 -17.49 4.35
CA GLY A 150 -5.38 -16.80 3.72
C GLY A 150 -4.32 -16.27 4.69
N LEU A 151 -3.68 -15.16 4.34
CA LEU A 151 -2.63 -14.52 5.13
C LEU A 151 -3.22 -13.50 6.11
N ILE A 152 -2.64 -13.43 7.31
CA ILE A 152 -3.06 -12.55 8.41
C ILE A 152 -1.93 -11.60 8.79
N SER A 153 -2.28 -10.40 9.21
CA SER A 153 -1.36 -9.46 9.84
C SER A 153 -1.26 -9.70 11.34
N ASP A 154 -0.04 -9.65 11.86
CA ASP A 154 0.23 -9.55 13.30
C ASP A 154 -0.27 -8.18 13.85
N SER A 155 -0.27 -8.04 15.18
CA SER A 155 -0.59 -6.81 15.93
C SER A 155 0.11 -5.55 15.40
N GLN A 156 1.35 -5.68 14.94
CA GLN A 156 2.14 -4.58 14.34
C GLN A 156 1.77 -4.25 12.89
N GLY A 157 0.82 -4.96 12.29
CA GLY A 157 0.46 -4.85 10.86
C GLY A 157 1.44 -5.55 9.91
N ASN A 158 2.36 -6.37 10.43
CA ASN A 158 3.25 -7.17 9.60
C ASN A 158 2.54 -8.44 9.13
N LEU A 159 2.60 -8.74 7.83
CA LEU A 159 2.09 -10.00 7.30
C LEU A 159 2.88 -11.20 7.85
N LEU A 160 2.18 -12.09 8.54
CA LEU A 160 2.69 -13.38 8.95
C LEU A 160 2.91 -14.25 7.72
N ASN A 161 4.01 -15.02 7.70
CA ASN A 161 4.36 -15.86 6.55
C ASN A 161 3.59 -17.20 6.55
N LEU A 162 2.90 -17.51 7.65
CA LEU A 162 2.12 -18.74 7.84
C LEU A 162 0.68 -18.47 7.44
N PRO A 163 0.19 -19.02 6.31
CA PRO A 163 -1.20 -18.84 5.92
C PRO A 163 -2.10 -19.86 6.62
N ILE A 164 -3.35 -19.46 6.87
CA ILE A 164 -4.42 -20.37 7.32
C ILE A 164 -5.00 -21.04 6.08
N LYS A 165 -4.82 -22.35 5.97
CA LYS A 165 -5.22 -23.16 4.80
C LYS A 165 -6.66 -23.65 4.89
N THR A 166 -7.14 -23.77 6.12
CA THR A 166 -8.51 -24.14 6.45
C THR A 166 -9.48 -22.98 6.17
N ASN A 167 -10.76 -23.33 6.07
CA ASN A 167 -11.88 -22.39 5.96
C ASN A 167 -12.80 -22.55 7.19
N PHE A 168 -13.83 -21.70 7.32
CA PHE A 168 -14.73 -21.81 8.47
C PHE A 168 -15.59 -23.08 8.46
N LYS A 169 -15.91 -23.65 7.29
CA LYS A 169 -16.63 -24.93 7.20
C LYS A 169 -15.82 -26.12 7.71
N GLU A 170 -14.53 -26.17 7.37
CA GLU A 170 -13.58 -27.22 7.77
C GLU A 170 -13.18 -27.09 9.25
N GLY A 171 -13.28 -25.89 9.82
CA GLY A 171 -12.79 -25.57 11.16
C GLY A 171 -11.33 -25.14 11.16
N LEU A 172 -10.95 -24.36 12.17
CA LEU A 172 -9.58 -23.85 12.33
C LEU A 172 -8.85 -24.65 13.41
N ASN A 173 -7.59 -25.04 13.16
CA ASN A 173 -6.74 -25.61 14.20
C ASN A 173 -6.43 -24.58 15.29
N ILE A 174 -6.09 -25.01 16.51
CA ILE A 174 -5.77 -24.12 17.65
C ILE A 174 -4.73 -23.05 17.25
N VAL A 175 -3.68 -23.45 16.53
CA VAL A 175 -2.62 -22.54 16.06
C VAL A 175 -3.15 -21.54 15.02
N GLU A 176 -3.99 -21.98 14.08
CA GLU A 176 -4.58 -21.11 13.06
C GLU A 176 -5.57 -20.12 13.69
N TYR A 177 -6.40 -20.60 14.62
CA TYR A 177 -7.30 -19.76 15.42
C TYR A 177 -6.54 -18.68 16.19
N PHE A 178 -5.48 -19.07 16.91
CA PHE A 178 -4.64 -18.15 17.68
C PHE A 178 -3.97 -17.08 16.79
N ILE A 179 -3.43 -17.48 15.64
CA ILE A 179 -2.86 -16.55 14.65
C ILE A 179 -3.92 -15.54 14.17
N SER A 180 -5.14 -16.02 13.95
CA SER A 180 -6.30 -15.21 13.57
C SER A 180 -6.65 -14.15 14.63
N CYS A 181 -6.52 -14.48 15.92
CA CYS A 181 -6.85 -13.57 17.01
C CYS A 181 -6.00 -12.29 17.00
N TYR A 182 -4.73 -12.35 16.56
CA TYR A 182 -3.89 -11.14 16.44
C TYR A 182 -4.50 -10.11 15.48
N GLY A 183 -4.94 -10.58 14.31
CA GLY A 183 -5.57 -9.73 13.30
C GLY A 183 -6.92 -9.19 13.75
N ALA A 184 -7.74 -10.03 14.38
CA ALA A 184 -9.05 -9.65 14.89
C ALA A 184 -8.94 -8.61 16.02
N ARG A 185 -8.09 -8.87 17.03
CA ARG A 185 -7.88 -7.96 18.17
C ARG A 185 -7.34 -6.61 17.72
N LYS A 186 -6.38 -6.60 16.77
CA LYS A 186 -5.91 -5.35 16.16
C LYS A 186 -7.05 -4.59 15.49
N GLY A 187 -7.91 -5.29 14.72
CA GLY A 187 -9.08 -4.68 14.07
C GLY A 187 -10.03 -4.01 15.06
N ILE A 188 -10.34 -4.67 16.18
CA ILE A 188 -11.21 -4.14 17.25
C ILE A 188 -10.59 -2.89 17.89
N ILE A 189 -9.32 -2.97 18.31
CA ILE A 189 -8.61 -1.84 18.93
C ILE A 189 -8.50 -0.66 17.96
N ASP A 190 -8.24 -0.95 16.68
CA ASP A 190 -8.16 0.09 15.66
C ASP A 190 -9.51 0.79 15.48
N THR A 191 -10.61 0.04 15.48
CA THR A 191 -11.95 0.62 15.37
C THR A 191 -12.33 1.48 16.58
N SER A 192 -12.00 1.06 17.81
CA SER A 192 -12.33 1.82 19.01
C SER A 192 -11.51 3.12 19.12
N LEU A 193 -10.23 3.10 18.76
CA LEU A 193 -9.38 4.28 18.87
C LEU A 193 -9.51 5.25 17.68
N LYS A 194 -9.60 4.73 16.44
CA LYS A 194 -9.53 5.60 15.25
C LYS A 194 -10.87 6.24 14.88
N THR A 195 -11.99 5.73 15.38
CA THR A 195 -13.30 6.40 15.26
C THR A 195 -13.29 7.78 15.92
N ALA A 196 -12.68 7.90 17.12
CA ALA A 196 -12.49 9.18 17.80
C ALA A 196 -11.68 10.17 16.95
N ASN A 197 -10.58 9.72 16.32
CA ASN A 197 -9.76 10.58 15.44
C ASN A 197 -10.53 11.07 14.20
N ALA A 198 -11.34 10.22 13.58
CA ALA A 198 -12.17 10.60 12.45
C ALA A 198 -13.28 11.60 12.84
N GLY A 199 -13.89 11.42 14.02
CA GLY A 199 -14.83 12.39 14.60
C GLY A 199 -14.16 13.73 14.90
N TYR A 200 -12.97 13.72 15.48
CA TYR A 200 -12.19 14.92 15.76
C TYR A 200 -11.77 15.67 14.48
N LEU A 201 -11.38 14.95 13.43
CA LEU A 201 -11.13 15.55 12.11
C LEU A 201 -12.38 16.22 11.54
N THR A 202 -13.54 15.56 11.64
CA THR A 202 -14.83 16.11 11.19
C THR A 202 -15.15 17.40 11.94
N ARG A 203 -14.96 17.42 13.27
CA ARG A 203 -15.07 18.63 14.09
C ARG A 203 -14.19 19.75 13.52
N ARG A 204 -12.89 19.52 13.33
CA ARG A 204 -11.95 20.53 12.80
C ARG A 204 -12.35 21.06 11.42
N LEU A 205 -12.81 20.19 10.53
CA LEU A 205 -13.30 20.58 9.20
C LEU A 205 -14.52 21.52 9.30
N ILE A 206 -15.46 21.23 10.21
CA ILE A 206 -16.63 22.10 10.46
C ILE A 206 -16.16 23.47 10.98
N PHE A 207 -15.28 23.50 11.99
CA PHE A 207 -14.73 24.76 12.52
C PHE A 207 -14.03 25.61 11.46
N ALA A 208 -13.29 24.98 10.54
CA ALA A 208 -12.60 25.71 9.47
C ALA A 208 -13.54 26.23 8.37
N SER A 209 -14.69 25.60 8.14
CA SER A 209 -15.54 25.86 6.97
C SER A 209 -16.93 26.41 7.26
N GLN A 210 -17.37 26.46 8.52
CA GLN A 210 -18.72 26.90 8.91
C GLN A 210 -19.13 28.27 8.32
N ASN A 211 -18.20 29.22 8.20
CA ASN A 211 -18.49 30.56 7.67
C ASN A 211 -18.67 30.60 6.14
N THR A 212 -18.58 29.45 5.44
CA THR A 212 -18.83 29.35 3.99
C THR A 212 -20.31 29.07 3.69
N ILE A 213 -21.04 30.16 3.50
CA ILE A 213 -22.47 30.20 3.18
C ILE A 213 -22.64 30.75 1.75
N ILE A 214 -23.73 30.39 1.08
CA ILE A 214 -24.12 31.07 -0.16
C ILE A 214 -24.71 32.44 0.14
N ARG A 215 -24.00 33.50 -0.22
CA ARG A 215 -24.44 34.88 0.06
C ARG A 215 -25.03 35.62 -1.14
N LYS A 216 -24.50 35.37 -2.34
CA LYS A 216 -24.88 36.11 -3.56
C LYS A 216 -25.12 35.15 -4.71
N THR A 217 -25.89 35.58 -5.71
CA THR A 217 -26.15 34.80 -6.92
C THR A 217 -24.87 34.65 -7.76
N ASN A 218 -24.18 35.76 -8.03
CA ASN A 218 -22.99 35.82 -8.86
C ASN A 218 -21.89 36.70 -8.21
N CYS A 219 -20.63 36.34 -8.41
CA CYS A 219 -19.48 37.15 -7.97
C CYS A 219 -18.73 37.81 -9.14
N PHE A 220 -19.25 37.65 -10.37
CA PHE A 220 -18.68 38.19 -11.62
C PHE A 220 -17.19 37.87 -11.80
N THR A 221 -16.77 36.69 -11.33
CA THR A 221 -15.37 36.27 -11.44
C THR A 221 -14.94 36.10 -12.90
N LYS A 222 -13.77 36.66 -13.23
CA LYS A 222 -13.07 36.44 -14.51
C LYS A 222 -12.30 35.10 -14.50
N TYR A 223 -12.08 34.51 -13.32
CA TYR A 223 -11.31 33.27 -13.16
C TYR A 223 -12.14 32.05 -13.56
N LYS A 224 -11.51 31.14 -14.30
CA LYS A 224 -12.15 29.95 -14.88
C LYS A 224 -11.18 28.78 -14.92
N LYS A 225 -11.67 27.58 -14.64
CA LYS A 225 -10.90 26.35 -14.79
C LYS A 225 -11.14 25.80 -16.20
N LYS A 226 -10.07 25.61 -16.98
CA LYS A 226 -10.16 24.98 -18.31
C LYS A 226 -10.11 23.46 -18.15
N ILE A 227 -11.14 22.76 -18.62
CA ILE A 227 -11.20 21.30 -18.66
C ILE A 227 -11.18 20.86 -20.13
N LYS A 228 -10.21 20.01 -20.47
CA LYS A 228 -10.17 19.36 -21.79
C LYS A 228 -11.03 18.10 -21.73
N ILE A 229 -12.07 18.02 -22.56
CA ILE A 229 -12.84 16.79 -22.72
C ILE A 229 -12.04 15.87 -23.64
N LYS A 230 -11.31 14.92 -23.07
CA LYS A 230 -10.71 13.81 -23.79
C LYS A 230 -10.90 12.56 -22.93
N TYR A 231 -11.49 11.53 -23.51
CA TYR A 231 -11.63 10.23 -22.88
C TYR A 231 -11.31 9.15 -23.92
N GLU A 232 -10.50 8.17 -23.53
CA GLU A 232 -10.25 6.96 -24.31
C GLU A 232 -11.01 5.78 -23.70
N THR A 233 -11.21 5.81 -22.38
CA THR A 233 -11.84 4.70 -21.63
C THR A 233 -13.19 5.07 -21.03
N LYS A 234 -14.06 4.07 -20.84
CA LYS A 234 -15.34 4.23 -20.12
C LYS A 234 -15.15 4.77 -18.68
N GLN A 235 -14.01 4.45 -18.05
CA GLN A 235 -13.70 4.93 -16.70
C GLN A 235 -13.38 6.43 -16.68
N GLU A 236 -12.59 6.92 -17.64
CA GLU A 236 -12.31 8.34 -17.81
C GLU A 236 -13.58 9.13 -18.10
N PHE A 237 -14.47 8.58 -18.94
CA PHE A 237 -15.77 9.17 -19.20
C PHE A 237 -16.61 9.32 -17.92
N LYS A 238 -16.65 8.29 -17.08
CA LYS A 238 -17.36 8.34 -15.79
C LYS A 238 -16.77 9.41 -14.86
N LEU A 239 -15.45 9.50 -14.79
CA LEU A 239 -14.76 10.50 -13.98
C LEU A 239 -15.02 11.93 -14.46
N LEU A 240 -14.99 12.17 -15.79
CA LEU A 240 -15.32 13.46 -16.38
C LEU A 240 -16.77 13.86 -16.10
N LYS A 241 -17.70 12.90 -16.21
CA LYS A 241 -19.10 13.11 -15.87
C LYS A 241 -19.24 13.50 -14.39
N GLU A 242 -18.62 12.76 -13.48
CA GLU A 242 -18.61 13.07 -12.03
C GLU A 242 -18.00 14.45 -11.73
N GLU A 243 -16.96 14.88 -12.44
CA GLU A 243 -16.34 16.19 -12.23
C GLU A 243 -17.23 17.37 -12.70
N LEU A 244 -17.96 17.17 -13.80
CA LEU A 244 -18.75 18.21 -14.46
C LEU A 244 -20.20 18.31 -13.97
N ILE A 245 -20.71 17.30 -13.26
CA ILE A 245 -22.08 17.30 -12.73
C ILE A 245 -22.34 18.55 -11.88
N GLY A 246 -23.39 19.28 -12.29
CA GLY A 246 -23.87 20.48 -11.61
C GLY A 246 -22.88 21.65 -11.57
N ARG A 247 -21.90 21.71 -12.47
CA ARG A 247 -21.01 22.86 -12.65
C ARG A 247 -21.58 23.83 -13.68
N ILE A 248 -21.21 25.10 -13.57
CA ILE A 248 -21.67 26.19 -14.44
C ILE A 248 -20.54 26.63 -15.37
N ASN A 249 -20.89 26.87 -16.64
CA ASN A 249 -19.97 27.33 -17.68
C ASN A 249 -19.78 28.87 -17.66
N VAL A 250 -18.56 29.31 -17.94
CA VAL A 250 -18.14 30.73 -17.91
C VAL A 250 -18.12 31.37 -19.30
N LYS A 251 -18.09 30.60 -20.38
CA LYS A 251 -17.95 31.13 -21.74
C LYS A 251 -19.00 30.55 -22.65
N THR A 252 -19.67 31.40 -23.43
CA THR A 252 -20.48 30.93 -24.56
C THR A 252 -19.57 30.19 -25.54
N ILE A 253 -19.89 28.94 -25.82
CA ILE A 253 -19.16 28.10 -26.77
C ILE A 253 -20.03 27.95 -28.01
N LYS A 254 -19.52 28.43 -29.14
CA LYS A 254 -20.12 28.24 -30.47
C LYS A 254 -19.42 27.11 -31.20
N GLU A 255 -20.18 26.38 -32.01
CA GLU A 255 -19.64 25.46 -32.99
C GLU A 255 -18.83 26.23 -34.04
N LYS A 256 -17.72 25.64 -34.52
CA LYS A 256 -16.82 26.31 -35.47
C LYS A 256 -17.47 26.58 -36.83
N ASP A 257 -18.37 25.70 -37.26
CA ASP A 257 -18.81 25.67 -38.65
C ASP A 257 -20.13 26.44 -38.84
N ASN A 258 -21.08 26.30 -37.90
CA ASN A 258 -22.44 26.87 -38.04
C ASN A 258 -22.73 28.07 -37.13
N ASN A 259 -21.76 28.56 -36.35
CA ASN A 259 -21.96 29.58 -35.31
C ASN A 259 -23.07 29.26 -34.27
N LYS A 260 -23.63 28.04 -34.27
CA LYS A 260 -24.65 27.59 -33.33
C LYS A 260 -24.08 27.53 -31.93
N ILE A 261 -24.80 28.11 -30.97
CA ILE A 261 -24.40 28.11 -29.55
C ILE A 261 -24.65 26.72 -28.97
N ILE A 262 -23.58 26.04 -28.56
CA ILE A 262 -23.64 24.72 -27.92
C ILE A 262 -23.97 24.88 -26.44
N ILE A 263 -23.35 25.87 -25.78
CA ILE A 263 -23.58 26.22 -24.37
C ILE A 263 -23.52 27.74 -24.23
N SER A 264 -24.50 28.34 -23.57
CA SER A 264 -24.48 29.76 -23.23
C SER A 264 -23.65 30.06 -21.97
N TYR A 265 -23.30 31.34 -21.79
CA TYR A 265 -22.71 31.85 -20.56
C TYR A 265 -23.65 31.58 -19.37
N GLY A 266 -23.12 31.04 -18.28
CA GLY A 266 -23.92 30.81 -17.07
C GLY A 266 -24.83 29.58 -17.10
N GLN A 267 -24.85 28.83 -18.20
CA GLN A 267 -25.61 27.60 -18.30
C GLN A 267 -24.94 26.46 -17.51
N ASP A 268 -25.76 25.60 -16.94
CA ASP A 268 -25.35 24.38 -16.26
C ASP A 268 -25.02 23.25 -17.24
N ILE A 269 -23.97 22.49 -16.92
CA ILE A 269 -23.40 21.54 -17.88
C ILE A 269 -24.26 20.27 -18.02
N CYS A 270 -25.03 19.90 -17.01
CA CYS A 270 -25.66 18.58 -16.88
C CYS A 270 -26.55 18.22 -18.08
N TYR A 271 -27.50 19.09 -18.43
CA TYR A 271 -28.43 18.87 -19.55
C TYR A 271 -27.73 18.99 -20.91
N THR A 272 -26.77 19.89 -21.02
CA THR A 272 -25.99 20.09 -22.27
C THR A 272 -24.92 19.03 -22.51
N PHE A 273 -24.58 18.20 -21.52
CA PHE A 273 -23.40 17.32 -21.55
C PHE A 273 -23.32 16.45 -22.81
N LYS A 274 -24.45 15.87 -23.25
CA LYS A 274 -24.55 15.09 -24.49
C LYS A 274 -24.15 15.90 -25.73
N LYS A 275 -24.60 17.17 -25.83
CA LYS A 275 -24.24 18.05 -26.94
C LYS A 275 -22.75 18.35 -26.94
N ILE A 276 -22.16 18.61 -25.78
CA ILE A 276 -20.74 19.00 -25.67
C ILE A 276 -19.80 17.86 -26.05
N LEU A 277 -20.16 16.63 -25.70
CA LEU A 277 -19.37 15.43 -26.00
C LEU A 277 -19.13 15.25 -27.49
N ASN A 278 -20.12 15.57 -28.33
CA ASN A 278 -20.04 15.35 -29.78
C ASN A 278 -19.01 16.27 -30.44
N HIS A 279 -18.74 17.46 -29.90
CA HIS A 279 -17.88 18.45 -30.54
C HIS A 279 -16.43 18.50 -30.00
N ASN A 280 -16.05 17.63 -29.05
CA ASN A 280 -14.68 17.58 -28.46
C ASN A 280 -14.10 18.94 -28.04
N ILE A 281 -14.92 19.81 -27.41
CA ILE A 281 -14.55 21.19 -27.07
C ILE A 281 -13.97 21.30 -25.65
N ASN A 282 -13.10 22.29 -25.44
CA ASN A 282 -12.64 22.67 -24.10
C ASN A 282 -13.74 23.45 -23.35
N ILE A 283 -14.13 23.01 -22.16
CA ILE A 283 -15.10 23.72 -21.31
C ILE A 283 -14.36 24.62 -20.31
N TYR A 284 -14.96 25.76 -19.98
CA TYR A 284 -14.49 26.66 -18.94
C TYR A 284 -15.49 26.69 -17.78
N ILE A 285 -15.16 26.04 -16.66
CA ILE A 285 -16.07 25.93 -15.52
C ILE A 285 -15.74 26.91 -14.40
N ARG A 286 -16.77 27.27 -13.61
CA ARG A 286 -16.59 27.89 -12.30
C ARG A 286 -16.36 26.84 -11.22
N THR A 287 -15.58 27.23 -10.22
CA THR A 287 -15.30 26.43 -9.03
C THR A 287 -15.38 27.33 -7.79
N PRO A 288 -15.71 26.78 -6.60
CA PRO A 288 -15.62 27.49 -5.32
C PRO A 288 -14.27 28.19 -5.08
N LEU A 289 -13.16 27.55 -5.53
CA LEU A 289 -11.79 28.09 -5.46
C LEU A 289 -11.66 29.44 -6.17
N ASN A 290 -12.36 29.64 -7.29
CA ASN A 290 -12.26 30.83 -8.13
C ASN A 290 -13.20 31.98 -7.72
N CYS A 291 -13.96 31.80 -6.64
CA CYS A 291 -14.94 32.79 -6.18
C CYS A 291 -14.27 33.96 -5.45
N ILE A 292 -14.52 35.18 -5.94
CA ILE A 292 -13.91 36.45 -5.49
C ILE A 292 -14.57 37.03 -4.22
N LEU A 293 -15.72 36.49 -3.79
CA LEU A 293 -16.35 36.94 -2.54
C LEU A 293 -15.38 36.81 -1.35
N THR A 294 -15.33 37.85 -0.53
CA THR A 294 -14.51 37.91 0.70
C THR A 294 -15.06 36.97 1.77
N THR A 295 -16.38 36.98 1.92
CA THR A 295 -17.15 36.13 2.82
C THR A 295 -18.14 35.28 2.01
N GLY A 296 -18.19 33.98 2.28
CA GLY A 296 -19.07 33.04 1.57
C GLY A 296 -18.66 32.72 0.13
N ILE A 297 -19.59 32.06 -0.58
CA ILE A 297 -19.46 31.64 -1.98
C ILE A 297 -20.73 32.10 -2.73
N CYS A 298 -20.64 32.32 -4.05
CA CYS A 298 -21.83 32.63 -4.84
C CYS A 298 -22.46 31.36 -5.42
N GLN A 299 -23.77 31.40 -5.70
CA GLN A 299 -24.50 30.28 -6.31
C GLN A 299 -23.80 29.80 -7.58
N MET A 300 -23.38 30.72 -8.45
CA MET A 300 -22.80 30.32 -9.73
C MET A 300 -21.42 29.63 -9.63
N CYS A 301 -20.64 29.91 -8.58
CA CYS A 301 -19.34 29.26 -8.42
C CYS A 301 -19.45 27.86 -7.82
N TYR A 302 -20.49 27.60 -7.04
CA TYR A 302 -20.76 26.28 -6.49
C TYR A 302 -21.60 25.40 -7.44
N GLY A 303 -22.62 25.98 -8.05
CA GLY A 303 -23.53 25.34 -9.01
C GLY A 303 -24.70 24.64 -8.31
N TRP A 304 -24.89 23.35 -8.59
CA TRP A 304 -25.99 22.57 -8.00
C TRP A 304 -25.73 22.06 -6.59
N ASN A 305 -26.81 21.99 -5.79
CA ASN A 305 -26.92 21.13 -4.64
C ASN A 305 -27.03 19.68 -5.14
N LEU A 306 -26.08 18.83 -4.74
CA LEU A 306 -26.04 17.43 -5.19
C LEU A 306 -27.16 16.59 -4.59
N ALA A 307 -27.78 17.03 -3.48
CA ALA A 307 -28.90 16.34 -2.86
C ALA A 307 -30.21 16.54 -3.63
N THR A 308 -30.48 17.76 -4.11
CA THR A 308 -31.74 18.10 -4.80
C THR A 308 -31.63 18.06 -6.33
N GLY A 309 -30.41 18.13 -6.87
CA GLY A 309 -30.17 18.21 -8.33
C GLY A 309 -30.52 19.56 -8.94
N LYS A 310 -30.69 20.60 -8.12
CA LYS A 310 -31.02 21.98 -8.54
C LYS A 310 -29.89 22.94 -8.15
N ILE A 311 -29.90 24.16 -8.71
CA ILE A 311 -29.02 25.25 -8.26
C ILE A 311 -29.24 25.48 -6.76
N VAL A 312 -28.18 25.65 -5.99
CA VAL A 312 -28.28 25.83 -4.53
C VAL A 312 -29.00 27.13 -4.17
N GLU A 313 -29.80 27.09 -3.11
CA GLU A 313 -30.51 28.25 -2.57
C GLU A 313 -29.56 29.24 -1.87
N LEU A 314 -29.96 30.51 -1.80
CA LEU A 314 -29.25 31.51 -0.99
C LEU A 314 -29.41 31.16 0.49
N GLY A 315 -28.36 31.40 1.28
CA GLY A 315 -28.35 31.07 2.71
C GLY A 315 -27.95 29.63 3.04
N GLU A 316 -27.65 28.75 2.07
CA GLU A 316 -27.28 27.36 2.37
C GLU A 316 -25.83 27.21 2.89
N THR A 317 -25.62 26.37 3.92
CA THR A 317 -24.34 26.14 4.61
C THR A 317 -23.47 25.10 3.94
N ILE A 318 -22.97 25.44 2.75
CA ILE A 318 -22.14 24.50 1.99
C ILE A 318 -20.88 24.05 2.73
N GLY A 319 -20.31 24.90 3.58
CA GLY A 319 -19.15 24.54 4.41
C GLY A 319 -19.39 23.33 5.30
N THR A 320 -20.50 23.37 6.05
CA THR A 320 -20.87 22.27 6.96
C THR A 320 -21.18 20.98 6.18
N ILE A 321 -21.90 21.09 5.06
CA ILE A 321 -22.21 19.96 4.16
C ILE A 321 -20.92 19.36 3.61
N ALA A 322 -19.96 20.20 3.19
CA ALA A 322 -18.68 19.75 2.67
C ALA A 322 -17.84 19.05 3.75
N ALA A 323 -17.79 19.59 4.97
CA ALA A 323 -17.08 18.98 6.08
C ALA A 323 -17.66 17.60 6.46
N GLN A 324 -18.99 17.48 6.53
CA GLN A 324 -19.67 16.20 6.79
C GLN A 324 -19.44 15.18 5.66
N SER A 325 -19.54 15.63 4.41
CA SER A 325 -19.32 14.77 3.23
C SER A 325 -17.89 14.20 3.15
N ILE A 326 -16.93 14.82 3.82
CA ILE A 326 -15.53 14.37 3.93
C ILE A 326 -15.34 13.52 5.21
N GLY A 327 -15.94 13.95 6.31
CA GLY A 327 -15.79 13.36 7.64
C GLY A 327 -16.52 12.03 7.82
N GLU A 328 -17.78 11.92 7.37
CA GLU A 328 -18.60 10.71 7.53
C GLU A 328 -18.00 9.49 6.80
N PRO A 329 -17.56 9.58 5.54
CA PRO A 329 -16.88 8.44 4.93
C PRO A 329 -15.58 8.08 5.67
N GLY A 330 -14.92 9.07 6.30
CA GLY A 330 -13.74 8.86 7.14
C GLY A 330 -14.02 7.97 8.36
N THR A 331 -15.15 8.16 9.05
CA THR A 331 -15.56 7.31 10.18
C THR A 331 -16.01 5.93 9.70
N GLN A 332 -16.69 5.83 8.56
CA GLN A 332 -17.08 4.53 7.99
C GLN A 332 -15.85 3.69 7.60
N LEU A 333 -14.79 4.33 7.08
CA LEU A 333 -13.54 3.65 6.74
C LEU A 333 -12.86 3.01 7.95
N THR A 334 -12.88 3.68 9.10
CA THR A 334 -12.32 3.13 10.34
C THR A 334 -13.18 2.01 10.89
N MET A 335 -14.51 2.06 10.73
CA MET A 335 -15.38 0.95 11.12
C MET A 335 -15.22 -0.29 10.22
N ARG A 336 -15.00 -0.12 8.91
CA ARG A 336 -14.83 -1.25 7.97
C ARG A 336 -13.63 -2.15 8.29
N THR A 337 -12.63 -1.68 9.03
CA THR A 337 -11.48 -2.51 9.40
C THR A 337 -11.84 -3.63 10.37
N PHE A 338 -12.93 -3.50 11.13
CA PHE A 338 -13.47 -4.58 11.97
C PHE A 338 -13.73 -5.83 11.13
N HIS A 339 -14.45 -5.67 10.01
CA HIS A 339 -14.85 -6.77 9.14
C HIS A 339 -13.69 -7.41 8.38
N LEU A 340 -12.53 -6.75 8.29
CA LEU A 340 -11.35 -7.34 7.66
C LEU A 340 -10.59 -8.27 8.62
N GLY A 341 -10.73 -8.13 9.94
CA GLY A 341 -10.14 -9.06 10.92
C GLY A 341 -8.64 -9.28 10.78
N GLY A 342 -7.90 -8.30 10.25
CA GLY A 342 -6.47 -8.40 9.93
C GLY A 342 -6.13 -9.27 8.72
N ILE A 343 -7.12 -9.71 7.94
CA ILE A 343 -6.92 -10.49 6.71
C ILE A 343 -6.36 -9.57 5.63
N PHE A 344 -5.29 -10.04 4.99
CA PHE A 344 -4.68 -9.31 3.90
C PHE A 344 -5.41 -9.58 2.60
N THR A 345 -5.90 -8.51 1.98
CA THR A 345 -6.31 -8.52 0.58
C THR A 345 -5.43 -7.54 -0.17
N SER A 346 -4.38 -8.04 -0.80
CA SER A 346 -3.70 -7.23 -1.80
C SER A 346 -4.57 -7.17 -3.06
N LYS A 347 -4.74 -5.98 -3.64
CA LYS A 347 -5.10 -5.88 -5.06
C LYS A 347 -3.88 -6.34 -5.85
N ILE A 348 -3.75 -7.65 -6.03
CA ILE A 348 -2.71 -8.23 -6.90
C ILE A 348 -2.93 -7.64 -8.29
N LYS A 349 -1.83 -7.39 -9.00
CA LYS A 349 -1.89 -7.15 -10.44
C LYS A 349 -2.64 -8.30 -11.09
N GLU A 350 -3.53 -8.01 -12.02
CA GLU A 350 -4.25 -9.08 -12.70
C GLU A 350 -3.23 -9.98 -13.41
N SER A 351 -3.14 -11.22 -12.96
CA SER A 351 -2.33 -12.25 -13.58
C SER A 351 -3.20 -13.01 -14.56
N ILE A 352 -2.73 -13.14 -15.80
CA ILE A 352 -3.41 -13.93 -16.82
C ILE A 352 -2.90 -15.37 -16.72
N LEU A 353 -3.84 -16.29 -16.52
CA LEU A 353 -3.60 -17.71 -16.39
C LEU A 353 -3.85 -18.41 -17.73
N SER A 354 -3.09 -19.45 -18.04
CA SER A 354 -3.36 -20.31 -19.19
C SER A 354 -4.65 -21.10 -18.99
N PRO A 355 -5.63 -21.04 -19.91
CA PRO A 355 -6.89 -21.80 -19.78
C PRO A 355 -6.69 -23.31 -19.96
N PHE A 356 -5.74 -23.72 -20.80
CA PHE A 356 -5.40 -25.12 -21.09
C PHE A 356 -3.89 -25.32 -21.23
N THR A 357 -3.47 -26.58 -21.37
CA THR A 357 -2.09 -26.96 -21.65
C THR A 357 -1.78 -26.72 -23.12
N GLY A 358 -0.79 -25.89 -23.45
CA GLY A 358 -0.53 -25.52 -24.85
C GLY A 358 0.80 -24.81 -25.08
N LYS A 359 1.05 -24.35 -26.31
CA LYS A 359 2.20 -23.53 -26.68
C LYS A 359 1.79 -22.08 -26.86
N ILE A 360 2.55 -21.15 -26.27
CA ILE A 360 2.29 -19.70 -26.38
C ILE A 360 3.06 -19.08 -27.54
N TRP A 361 2.40 -18.21 -28.30
CA TRP A 361 2.99 -17.43 -29.39
C TRP A 361 2.66 -15.94 -29.26
N TYR A 362 3.70 -15.13 -29.46
CA TYR A 362 3.64 -13.67 -29.61
C TYR A 362 4.94 -13.18 -30.27
N ASP A 363 4.88 -12.09 -31.02
CA ASP A 363 6.05 -11.57 -31.74
C ASP A 363 7.08 -10.98 -30.77
N LEU A 364 8.37 -11.28 -30.90
CA LEU A 364 9.40 -10.67 -30.04
C LEU A 364 9.82 -9.26 -30.49
N ASN A 365 9.77 -8.99 -31.79
CA ASN A 365 10.41 -7.83 -32.38
C ASN A 365 9.56 -6.56 -32.26
N LYS A 366 8.23 -6.70 -32.26
CA LYS A 366 7.29 -5.56 -32.20
C LYS A 366 6.78 -5.32 -30.78
N ASN A 367 6.60 -4.05 -30.43
CA ASN A 367 5.82 -3.59 -29.26
C ASN A 367 6.30 -4.09 -27.88
N GLY A 368 7.60 -4.30 -27.66
CA GLY A 368 8.11 -4.57 -26.31
C GLY A 368 9.62 -4.72 -26.21
N LYS A 369 10.11 -4.94 -24.98
CA LYS A 369 11.54 -5.07 -24.65
C LYS A 369 11.77 -6.24 -23.69
N LYS A 370 12.81 -7.04 -23.94
CA LYS A 370 13.30 -8.06 -22.99
C LYS A 370 13.96 -7.35 -21.82
N THR A 371 13.46 -7.56 -20.61
CA THR A 371 13.97 -6.93 -19.38
C THR A 371 14.10 -7.96 -18.27
N TYR A 372 14.62 -7.54 -17.12
CA TYR A 372 14.67 -8.36 -15.91
C TYR A 372 13.69 -7.80 -14.89
N ASN A 373 12.96 -8.68 -14.20
CA ASN A 373 12.13 -8.27 -13.09
C ASN A 373 12.99 -7.95 -11.84
N LYS A 374 12.35 -7.49 -10.76
CA LYS A 374 13.01 -7.19 -9.47
C LYS A 374 13.75 -8.38 -8.84
N PHE A 375 13.56 -9.60 -9.35
CA PHE A 375 14.20 -10.83 -8.88
C PHE A 375 15.23 -11.39 -9.87
N ASN A 376 15.64 -10.60 -10.86
CA ASN A 376 16.55 -11.00 -11.96
C ASN A 376 16.02 -12.16 -12.82
N GLU A 377 14.71 -12.30 -12.97
CA GLU A 377 14.10 -13.24 -13.91
C GLU A 377 13.86 -12.54 -15.25
N LYS A 378 14.14 -13.25 -16.36
CA LYS A 378 13.93 -12.74 -17.71
C LYS A 378 12.42 -12.59 -17.96
N ILE A 379 12.00 -11.40 -18.36
CA ILE A 379 10.61 -11.06 -18.69
C ILE A 379 10.56 -10.28 -20.00
N PHE A 380 9.41 -10.31 -20.66
CA PHE A 380 9.14 -9.47 -21.81
C PHE A 380 8.15 -8.36 -21.41
N LEU A 381 8.56 -7.11 -21.48
CA LEU A 381 7.75 -5.93 -21.18
C LEU A 381 7.07 -5.44 -22.46
N THR A 382 5.74 -5.31 -22.46
CA THR A 382 5.00 -4.73 -23.60
C THR A 382 5.01 -3.20 -23.54
N SER A 383 5.18 -2.53 -24.68
CA SER A 383 5.13 -1.06 -24.78
C SER A 383 3.78 -0.56 -25.30
N LYS A 384 3.18 -1.32 -26.22
CA LYS A 384 1.82 -1.13 -26.74
C LYS A 384 0.99 -2.37 -26.42
N GLU A 385 -0.29 -2.33 -26.75
CA GLU A 385 -1.16 -3.50 -26.68
C GLU A 385 -0.56 -4.66 -27.48
N LYS A 386 -0.62 -5.87 -26.92
CA LYS A 386 0.02 -7.04 -27.51
C LYS A 386 -0.89 -8.25 -27.48
N LYS A 387 -1.10 -8.85 -28.65
CA LYS A 387 -1.84 -10.09 -28.84
C LYS A 387 -0.96 -11.29 -28.45
N ILE A 388 -1.50 -12.16 -27.59
CA ILE A 388 -0.92 -13.45 -27.24
C ILE A 388 -1.89 -14.53 -27.68
N THR A 389 -1.37 -15.57 -28.33
CA THR A 389 -2.14 -16.74 -28.76
C THR A 389 -1.61 -18.00 -28.11
N ILE A 390 -2.48 -18.83 -27.55
CA ILE A 390 -2.12 -20.13 -26.95
C ILE A 390 -2.75 -21.23 -27.79
N TYR A 391 -1.94 -22.18 -28.22
CA TYR A 391 -2.34 -23.31 -29.06
C TYR A 391 -2.37 -24.62 -28.28
N GLU A 392 -3.51 -25.32 -28.27
CA GLU A 392 -3.62 -26.72 -27.85
C GLU A 392 -3.59 -27.61 -29.10
N ASN A 393 -2.63 -28.53 -29.17
CA ASN A 393 -2.50 -29.49 -30.29
C ASN A 393 -2.71 -28.88 -31.69
N ASN A 394 -2.18 -27.67 -31.93
CA ASN A 394 -2.32 -26.85 -33.14
C ASN A 394 -3.75 -26.38 -33.53
N ILE A 395 -4.81 -26.81 -32.84
CA ILE A 395 -6.21 -26.56 -33.24
C ILE A 395 -6.88 -25.48 -32.38
N ASN A 396 -6.85 -25.60 -31.04
CA ASN A 396 -7.56 -24.65 -30.17
C ASN A 396 -6.71 -23.41 -29.90
N LYS A 397 -7.21 -22.24 -30.32
CA LYS A 397 -6.55 -20.94 -30.12
C LYS A 397 -7.30 -20.13 -29.06
N SER A 398 -6.67 -19.88 -27.91
CA SER A 398 -7.12 -18.81 -27.01
C SER A 398 -6.32 -17.54 -27.28
N ILE A 399 -7.02 -16.43 -27.48
CA ILE A 399 -6.43 -15.13 -27.83
C ILE A 399 -6.62 -14.18 -26.66
N TYR A 400 -5.52 -13.61 -26.16
CA TYR A 400 -5.51 -12.58 -25.13
C TYR A 400 -4.89 -11.29 -25.65
N TYR A 401 -5.51 -10.17 -25.31
CA TYR A 401 -4.97 -8.84 -25.58
C TYR A 401 -4.40 -8.25 -24.29
N LEU A 402 -3.08 -8.07 -24.25
CA LEU A 402 -2.41 -7.50 -23.10
C LEU A 402 -2.31 -5.98 -23.21
N PRO A 403 -2.68 -5.21 -22.17
CA PRO A 403 -2.47 -3.77 -22.15
C PRO A 403 -0.98 -3.42 -22.11
N PRO A 404 -0.61 -2.16 -22.45
CA PRO A 404 0.78 -1.70 -22.39
C PRO A 404 1.36 -1.77 -20.96
N ASN A 405 2.67 -1.97 -20.86
CA ASN A 405 3.44 -2.19 -19.63
C ASN A 405 3.16 -3.50 -18.89
N SER A 406 2.53 -4.48 -19.54
CA SER A 406 2.38 -5.82 -19.01
C SER A 406 3.69 -6.62 -19.09
N TYR A 407 3.91 -7.50 -18.11
CA TYR A 407 5.04 -8.43 -18.08
C TYR A 407 4.59 -9.80 -18.55
N ILE A 408 5.29 -10.37 -19.53
CA ILE A 408 5.13 -11.76 -19.96
C ILE A 408 6.30 -12.57 -19.41
N PHE A 409 6.00 -13.68 -18.74
CA PHE A 409 7.02 -14.54 -18.11
C PHE A 409 7.48 -15.70 -19.00
N VAL A 410 6.65 -16.09 -19.96
CA VAL A 410 6.85 -17.25 -20.84
C VAL A 410 7.44 -16.77 -22.16
N ARG A 411 8.38 -17.52 -22.75
CA ARG A 411 8.93 -17.22 -24.09
C ARG A 411 8.00 -17.73 -25.20
N PRO A 412 8.04 -17.14 -26.40
CA PRO A 412 7.31 -17.73 -27.52
C PRO A 412 7.79 -19.16 -27.79
N GLY A 413 6.85 -20.06 -28.10
CA GLY A 413 7.07 -21.48 -28.34
C GLY A 413 7.17 -22.35 -27.07
N GLU A 414 7.29 -21.77 -25.88
CA GLU A 414 7.34 -22.56 -24.63
C GLU A 414 5.99 -23.23 -24.35
N LYS A 415 6.05 -24.48 -23.85
CA LYS A 415 4.88 -25.21 -23.37
C LYS A 415 4.44 -24.64 -22.01
N VAL A 416 3.14 -24.42 -21.87
CA VAL A 416 2.49 -23.83 -20.70
C VAL A 416 1.44 -24.79 -20.20
N PHE A 417 1.36 -24.97 -18.88
CA PHE A 417 0.39 -25.84 -18.25
C PHE A 417 -0.93 -25.12 -17.94
N LYS A 418 -2.03 -25.86 -17.83
CA LYS A 418 -3.32 -25.33 -17.38
C LYS A 418 -3.15 -24.60 -16.03
N ALA A 419 -3.71 -23.39 -15.94
CA ALA A 419 -3.61 -22.47 -14.81
C ALA A 419 -2.18 -21.94 -14.48
N GLN A 420 -1.22 -22.05 -15.40
CA GLN A 420 0.09 -21.41 -15.25
C GLN A 420 -0.02 -19.89 -15.51
N ILE A 421 0.66 -19.08 -14.71
CA ILE A 421 0.74 -17.61 -14.91
C ILE A 421 1.58 -17.31 -16.15
N ILE A 422 0.95 -16.63 -17.11
CA ILE A 422 1.55 -16.24 -18.40
C ILE A 422 2.07 -14.80 -18.31
N ALA A 423 1.22 -13.89 -17.83
CA ALA A 423 1.49 -12.46 -17.81
C ALA A 423 0.91 -11.78 -16.57
N GLU A 424 1.47 -10.62 -16.21
CA GLU A 424 0.95 -9.68 -15.20
C GLU A 424 0.67 -8.34 -15.87
N THR A 425 -0.53 -7.78 -15.69
CA THR A 425 -0.86 -6.42 -16.18
C THR A 425 -0.42 -5.34 -15.18
N PHE A 426 -0.25 -4.11 -15.66
CA PHE A 426 0.15 -2.97 -14.83
C PHE A 426 -0.80 -1.79 -15.08
N ASP A 427 -1.56 -1.42 -14.06
CA ASP A 427 -2.38 -0.21 -14.14
C ASP A 427 -1.50 1.05 -14.15
N LYS A 428 -1.61 1.84 -15.23
CA LYS A 428 -0.87 3.10 -15.41
C LYS A 428 -1.12 4.12 -14.29
N GLN A 429 -2.21 4.01 -13.53
CA GLN A 429 -2.55 4.97 -12.47
C GLN A 429 -1.66 4.89 -11.22
N LYS A 430 -0.87 3.82 -11.03
CA LYS A 430 -0.01 3.64 -9.84
C LYS A 430 1.40 4.25 -9.96
N LYS A 431 1.62 5.18 -10.90
CA LYS A 431 2.97 5.73 -11.19
C LYS A 431 3.45 6.86 -10.28
N LYS A 432 2.63 7.42 -9.39
CA LYS A 432 3.13 8.36 -8.37
C LYS A 432 3.68 7.56 -7.17
N GLU A 433 4.90 7.91 -6.78
CA GLU A 433 5.75 7.16 -5.87
C GLU A 433 5.09 6.94 -4.52
N ASN A 434 4.75 5.69 -4.19
CA ASN A 434 4.53 5.32 -2.79
C ASN A 434 5.74 5.80 -1.99
N THR A 435 5.51 6.64 -0.98
CA THR A 435 6.43 6.88 0.13
C THR A 435 6.75 5.53 0.76
N LYS A 436 7.87 4.93 0.32
CA LYS A 436 8.26 3.58 0.69
C LYS A 436 9.08 3.68 1.96
N PHE A 437 8.50 3.24 3.08
CA PHE A 437 9.30 2.99 4.27
C PHE A 437 10.29 1.86 3.98
N ASN A 438 11.57 2.23 3.94
CA ASN A 438 12.68 1.33 3.86
C ASN A 438 12.98 0.81 5.27
N GLU A 439 12.81 -0.49 5.50
CA GLU A 439 13.23 -1.09 6.76
C GLU A 439 14.49 -1.90 6.60
N VAL A 440 15.40 -1.74 7.56
CA VAL A 440 16.67 -2.46 7.60
C VAL A 440 16.51 -3.73 8.41
N LYS A 441 16.36 -4.88 7.74
CA LYS A 441 16.36 -6.19 8.40
C LYS A 441 17.80 -6.66 8.65
N LYS A 442 18.12 -6.93 9.91
CA LYS A 442 19.38 -7.57 10.34
C LYS A 442 19.26 -9.08 10.13
N ILE A 443 20.00 -9.63 9.16
CA ILE A 443 19.99 -11.07 8.87
C ILE A 443 21.12 -11.72 9.66
N LYS A 444 20.80 -12.74 10.46
CA LYS A 444 21.73 -13.45 11.35
C LYS A 444 22.06 -14.85 10.79
N SER A 445 23.23 -15.39 11.14
CA SER A 445 23.61 -16.76 10.80
C SER A 445 22.87 -17.79 11.66
N ASN A 446 22.31 -18.82 11.04
CA ASN A 446 21.66 -19.91 11.79
C ASN A 446 22.69 -20.91 12.36
N ILE A 447 23.95 -20.83 11.93
CA ILE A 447 24.99 -21.83 12.21
C ILE A 447 26.30 -21.14 12.60
N SER A 448 27.03 -21.77 13.51
CA SER A 448 28.40 -21.43 13.86
C SER A 448 29.38 -22.04 12.86
N GLY A 449 30.37 -21.27 12.41
CA GLY A 449 31.28 -21.76 11.39
C GLY A 449 32.40 -20.82 10.97
N LYS A 450 33.30 -21.35 10.14
CA LYS A 450 34.28 -20.55 9.41
C LYS A 450 33.65 -19.96 8.16
N LYS A 451 33.91 -18.68 7.90
CA LYS A 451 33.37 -17.91 6.78
C LYS A 451 34.34 -17.97 5.60
N TYR A 452 33.85 -18.31 4.41
CA TYR A 452 34.61 -18.32 3.16
C TYR A 452 33.91 -17.45 2.11
N ILE A 453 34.69 -16.59 1.46
CA ILE A 453 34.24 -15.69 0.39
C ILE A 453 35.02 -16.06 -0.86
N ASN A 454 34.35 -16.53 -1.90
CA ASN A 454 35.02 -16.81 -3.16
C ASN A 454 34.98 -15.56 -4.05
N LYS A 455 36.06 -14.75 -4.02
CA LYS A 455 36.17 -13.51 -4.83
C LYS A 455 36.51 -13.76 -6.31
N LYS A 456 36.95 -14.97 -6.70
CA LYS A 456 37.58 -15.20 -8.02
C LYS A 456 36.62 -15.61 -9.15
N ASN A 457 35.37 -15.96 -8.89
CA ASN A 457 34.44 -16.44 -9.93
C ASN A 457 33.30 -15.46 -10.23
N LYS A 458 33.30 -14.83 -11.43
CA LYS A 458 32.22 -13.94 -11.93
C LYS A 458 30.82 -14.58 -11.85
N LYS A 459 30.69 -15.90 -12.03
CA LYS A 459 29.41 -16.65 -11.88
C LYS A 459 28.89 -16.75 -10.44
N PHE A 460 29.77 -16.63 -9.44
CA PHE A 460 29.46 -16.84 -8.02
C PHE A 460 29.66 -15.57 -7.17
N ASN A 461 29.79 -14.40 -7.80
CA ASN A 461 29.89 -13.13 -7.09
C ASN A 461 28.69 -12.98 -6.13
N ASN A 462 29.01 -12.77 -4.85
CA ASN A 462 28.11 -12.60 -3.69
C ASN A 462 27.65 -13.86 -2.93
N LEU A 463 28.33 -15.00 -3.07
CA LEU A 463 28.09 -16.19 -2.23
C LEU A 463 29.03 -16.27 -1.02
N TYR A 464 28.43 -16.35 0.16
CA TYR A 464 29.09 -16.59 1.44
C TYR A 464 28.92 -18.04 1.86
N TRP A 465 30.03 -18.73 2.10
CA TRP A 465 30.04 -20.11 2.52
C TRP A 465 30.35 -20.17 4.02
N ILE A 466 29.44 -20.73 4.81
CA ILE A 466 29.69 -20.97 6.24
C ILE A 466 29.89 -22.46 6.45
N LEU A 467 31.12 -22.82 6.84
CA LEU A 467 31.49 -24.19 7.20
C LEU A 467 30.99 -24.51 8.59
N ASN A 468 30.08 -25.47 8.71
CA ASN A 468 29.58 -25.90 10.02
C ASN A 468 30.73 -26.31 10.93
N ALA A 469 30.89 -25.63 12.06
CA ALA A 469 31.86 -25.93 13.09
C ALA A 469 31.30 -25.62 14.48
N ASN A 470 31.65 -26.46 15.45
CA ASN A 470 31.37 -26.20 16.86
C ASN A 470 32.59 -25.52 17.48
N PHE A 471 32.36 -24.46 18.25
CA PHE A 471 33.41 -23.75 18.99
C PHE A 471 33.34 -24.15 20.46
N ILE A 472 34.47 -24.59 21.02
CA ILE A 472 34.62 -24.84 22.46
C ILE A 472 35.73 -23.92 22.99
N THR A 473 35.54 -23.32 24.16
CA THR A 473 36.59 -22.55 24.85
C THR A 473 37.63 -23.48 25.44
N PHE A 474 38.90 -23.08 25.40
CA PHE A 474 40.02 -23.88 25.90
C PHE A 474 39.80 -24.38 27.33
N ASN A 475 39.29 -23.53 28.24
CA ASN A 475 38.98 -23.93 29.62
C ASN A 475 37.91 -25.03 29.69
N LYS A 476 36.84 -24.96 28.88
CA LYS A 476 35.81 -26.02 28.83
C LYS A 476 36.36 -27.33 28.24
N PHE A 477 37.31 -27.24 27.33
CA PHE A 477 37.98 -28.42 26.77
C PHE A 477 38.94 -29.05 27.78
N TYR A 478 39.71 -28.21 28.50
CA TYR A 478 40.59 -28.60 29.58
C TYR A 478 39.82 -29.28 30.71
N HIS A 479 38.74 -28.66 31.22
CA HIS A 479 37.87 -29.27 32.23
C HIS A 479 37.30 -30.63 31.76
N LYS A 480 36.83 -30.74 30.51
CA LYS A 480 36.34 -32.02 29.97
C LYS A 480 37.42 -33.09 29.80
N LEU A 481 38.69 -32.69 29.68
CA LEU A 481 39.83 -33.60 29.64
C LEU A 481 40.22 -34.02 31.05
N THR A 482 40.30 -33.09 32.00
CA THR A 482 40.65 -33.37 33.40
C THR A 482 39.57 -34.18 34.10
N ASP A 483 38.28 -33.91 33.87
CA ASP A 483 37.16 -34.67 34.44
C ASP A 483 37.15 -36.13 33.94
N LYS A 484 37.73 -36.41 32.76
CA LYS A 484 37.87 -37.77 32.23
C LYS A 484 39.17 -38.47 32.62
N LEU A 485 40.18 -37.72 33.08
CA LEU A 485 41.48 -38.24 33.50
C LEU A 485 41.55 -38.49 35.02
N ASN A 486 40.63 -37.93 35.81
CA ASN A 486 40.61 -38.06 37.27
C ASN A 486 40.12 -39.41 37.83
N PHE A 487 40.09 -40.48 37.03
CA PHE A 487 39.93 -41.87 37.51
C PHE A 487 41.30 -42.57 37.57
N LYS A 488 42.07 -42.25 38.62
CA LYS A 488 43.04 -43.09 39.38
C LYS A 488 43.98 -42.16 40.16
N LYS A 489 43.63 -41.87 41.41
CA LYS A 489 44.55 -41.32 42.43
C LYS A 489 45.61 -42.37 42.74
N LYS A 490 46.90 -42.08 42.50
CA LYS A 490 48.03 -42.55 43.33
C LYS A 490 49.08 -41.42 43.37
N SER A 491 49.54 -41.18 44.58
CA SER A 491 50.40 -40.12 45.12
C SER A 491 51.76 -39.92 44.43
N TYR A 492 52.16 -38.66 44.23
CA TYR A 492 53.56 -38.23 44.28
C TYR A 492 53.64 -36.80 44.86
N THR A 493 54.31 -36.67 46.00
CA THR A 493 54.81 -35.41 46.60
C THR A 493 56.15 -35.03 45.97
N ILE A 494 56.54 -33.74 45.98
CA ILE A 494 57.90 -33.22 46.23
C ILE A 494 57.89 -31.67 46.27
N SER A 495 58.31 -31.18 47.44
CA SER A 495 58.88 -29.91 47.93
C SER A 495 58.46 -28.51 47.42
N LYS A 496 58.05 -27.70 48.41
CA LYS A 496 58.31 -26.26 48.54
C LYS A 496 59.81 -26.04 48.76
N ASN A 497 60.43 -25.12 48.01
CA ASN A 497 61.44 -24.16 48.47
C ASN A 497 62.00 -23.41 47.25
N MET A 498 61.83 -22.09 47.23
CA MET A 498 62.79 -21.07 46.78
C MET A 498 62.03 -19.74 46.68
N GLN A 499 62.06 -18.99 47.80
CA GLN A 499 61.73 -17.58 47.87
C GLN A 499 62.91 -16.74 47.33
N ASP A 500 62.54 -15.65 46.66
CA ASP A 500 63.23 -14.35 46.59
C ASP A 500 64.63 -14.22 45.94
N LYS A 501 64.65 -13.66 44.71
CA LYS A 501 64.97 -12.22 44.44
C LYS A 501 65.14 -11.95 42.93
N ASN A 502 64.23 -11.11 42.40
CA ASN A 502 64.44 -10.08 41.37
C ASN A 502 65.40 -10.31 40.17
N LYS A 503 64.83 -10.58 38.98
CA LYS A 503 64.85 -9.71 37.77
C LYS A 503 64.66 -10.53 36.48
N LYS A 504 63.67 -10.09 35.68
CA LYS A 504 63.60 -10.18 34.21
C LYS A 504 63.75 -11.58 33.57
N SER A 505 62.64 -12.30 33.40
CA SER A 505 62.23 -12.83 32.09
C SER A 505 60.86 -13.51 32.16
N LYS A 506 59.88 -12.98 31.43
CA LYS A 506 58.62 -13.66 31.13
C LYS A 506 58.88 -14.82 30.16
N LYS A 507 59.33 -15.98 30.66
CA LYS A 507 59.23 -17.24 29.89
C LYS A 507 58.02 -18.01 30.40
N ASN A 508 56.88 -17.75 29.75
CA ASN A 508 55.67 -18.55 29.88
C ASN A 508 56.03 -20.03 29.69
N LEU A 509 55.83 -20.84 30.74
CA LEU A 509 55.90 -22.29 30.69
C LEU A 509 54.98 -22.79 29.57
N GLN A 510 55.57 -23.18 28.44
CA GLN A 510 54.90 -23.97 27.41
C GLN A 510 54.91 -25.42 27.85
N LEU A 511 53.80 -25.88 28.45
CA LEU A 511 53.47 -27.30 28.53
C LEU A 511 53.35 -27.86 27.11
N LYS A 512 54.46 -28.39 26.58
CA LYS A 512 54.51 -29.19 25.34
C LYS A 512 53.79 -30.52 25.60
N ILE A 513 52.46 -30.52 25.52
CA ILE A 513 51.71 -31.77 25.35
C ILE A 513 52.00 -32.23 23.91
N SER A 514 52.88 -33.23 23.78
CA SER A 514 53.23 -33.79 22.48
C SER A 514 51.97 -34.37 21.83
N ILE A 515 51.61 -33.83 20.66
CA ILE A 515 50.49 -34.29 19.83
C ILE A 515 50.66 -35.79 19.48
N LYS A 516 51.90 -36.31 19.53
CA LYS A 516 52.24 -37.74 19.42
C LYS A 516 51.68 -38.61 20.55
N ASN A 517 51.65 -38.16 21.81
CA ASN A 517 51.09 -38.96 22.92
C ASN A 517 49.56 -39.02 22.88
N ILE A 518 48.90 -37.99 22.32
CA ILE A 518 47.45 -37.98 22.09
C ILE A 518 47.09 -38.88 20.90
N LEU A 519 47.92 -38.93 19.85
CA LEU A 519 47.74 -39.83 18.70
C LEU A 519 47.97 -41.31 19.08
N ASN A 520 49.05 -41.62 19.82
CA ASN A 520 49.35 -43.00 20.23
C ASN A 520 48.31 -43.61 21.18
N ASN A 521 47.69 -42.80 22.06
CA ASN A 521 46.60 -43.28 22.93
C ASN A 521 45.26 -43.41 22.21
N MET A 522 45.09 -42.81 21.03
CA MET A 522 43.89 -42.96 20.18
C MET A 522 43.98 -44.20 19.29
N GLU A 523 45.19 -44.66 18.94
CA GLU A 523 45.42 -45.84 18.09
C GLU A 523 45.21 -47.18 18.82
N LYS A 524 45.39 -47.24 20.15
CA LYS A 524 45.21 -48.47 20.94
C LYS A 524 43.75 -48.86 21.24
N LYS A 525 42.74 -48.19 20.67
CA LYS A 525 41.30 -48.54 20.83
C LYS A 525 40.67 -49.04 19.53
N LYS A 526 41.25 -50.09 18.95
CA LYS A 526 40.68 -50.85 17.81
C LYS A 526 39.77 -51.98 18.32
N SER A 527 38.56 -51.66 18.77
CA SER A 527 37.49 -52.67 18.82
C SER A 527 36.08 -52.05 18.76
N LYS A 528 35.37 -52.52 17.72
CA LYS A 528 33.92 -52.62 17.45
C LYS A 528 32.99 -51.42 17.76
N THR A 529 32.29 -51.00 16.70
CA THR A 529 31.09 -50.11 16.61
C THR A 529 31.28 -48.57 16.55
N ASN A 530 30.97 -47.99 15.37
CA ASN A 530 30.53 -46.60 15.10
C ASN A 530 31.09 -45.43 15.95
N LYS A 531 32.41 -45.30 16.13
CA LYS A 531 33.00 -44.13 16.82
C LYS A 531 33.15 -42.94 15.87
N LYS A 532 32.25 -41.95 16.04
CA LYS A 532 32.22 -40.63 15.37
C LYS A 532 33.51 -39.84 15.66
N PHE A 533 34.46 -39.83 14.72
CA PHE A 533 35.66 -39.00 14.81
C PHE A 533 35.32 -37.50 14.83
N ILE A 534 35.87 -36.78 15.80
CA ILE A 534 35.83 -35.31 15.88
C ILE A 534 37.25 -34.83 15.70
N PHE A 535 37.53 -34.10 14.62
CA PHE A 535 38.85 -33.52 14.39
C PHE A 535 38.92 -32.12 14.99
N ILE A 536 39.99 -31.85 15.74
CA ILE A 536 40.41 -30.50 16.12
C ILE A 536 41.17 -29.94 14.93
N ASN A 537 40.57 -28.98 14.22
CA ASN A 537 41.19 -28.42 13.00
C ASN A 537 42.22 -27.34 13.31
N GLU A 538 41.97 -26.51 14.31
CA GLU A 538 42.79 -25.34 14.61
C GLU A 538 42.52 -24.87 16.04
N ILE A 539 43.60 -24.47 16.71
CA ILE A 539 43.58 -23.73 17.98
C ILE A 539 43.85 -22.27 17.62
N LEU A 540 42.86 -21.41 17.80
CA LEU A 540 43.05 -19.97 17.60
C LEU A 540 43.67 -19.38 18.87
N ASN A 541 45.01 -19.25 18.88
CA ASN A 541 45.78 -18.71 20.01
C ASN A 541 45.28 -17.32 20.48
N LYS A 542 44.74 -16.49 19.59
CA LYS A 542 44.21 -15.15 19.94
C LYS A 542 42.92 -15.17 20.77
N ASN A 543 42.10 -16.23 20.69
CA ASN A 543 40.77 -16.27 21.31
C ASN A 543 40.53 -17.45 22.26
N LYS A 544 41.55 -18.29 22.55
CA LYS A 544 41.39 -19.52 23.35
C LYS A 544 40.18 -20.38 22.90
N THR A 545 39.99 -20.55 21.59
CA THR A 545 38.86 -21.34 21.04
C THR A 545 39.34 -22.48 20.14
N ILE A 546 38.71 -23.64 20.31
CA ILE A 546 38.97 -24.88 19.59
C ILE A 546 37.82 -25.12 18.62
N ILE A 547 38.16 -25.35 17.35
CA ILE A 547 37.21 -25.64 16.27
C ILE A 547 37.07 -27.15 16.11
N LEU A 548 35.89 -27.68 16.41
CA LEU A 548 35.54 -29.09 16.26
C LEU A 548 34.63 -29.29 15.05
N ASN A 549 35.02 -30.18 14.14
CA ASN A 549 34.23 -30.57 12.98
C ASN A 549 33.94 -32.07 12.98
N LYS A 550 32.74 -32.45 12.53
CA LYS A 550 32.38 -33.83 12.20
C LYS A 550 32.38 -33.99 10.68
N PRO A 551 33.37 -34.65 10.08
CA PRO A 551 33.34 -34.96 8.65
C PRO A 551 32.24 -35.99 8.36
N LYS A 552 31.58 -35.88 7.20
CA LYS A 552 30.73 -36.95 6.65
C LYS A 552 31.45 -37.57 5.46
N LYS A 553 31.51 -38.90 5.41
CA LYS A 553 32.04 -39.63 4.24
C LYS A 553 30.89 -39.84 3.25
N GLU A 554 31.10 -39.53 1.98
CA GLU A 554 30.21 -39.92 0.87
C GLU A 554 31.04 -40.62 -0.22
N LYS A 555 30.46 -41.69 -0.80
CA LYS A 555 31.02 -42.36 -1.98
C LYS A 555 30.64 -41.58 -3.23
N ILE A 556 31.63 -41.13 -4.01
CA ILE A 556 31.42 -40.52 -5.33
C ILE A 556 32.49 -41.07 -6.30
N ILE A 557 32.03 -41.42 -7.51
CA ILE A 557 32.75 -42.12 -8.60
C ILE A 557 33.30 -41.10 -9.60
N ASN A 558 34.55 -41.33 -10.03
CA ASN A 558 35.31 -40.75 -11.15
C ASN A 558 34.97 -39.30 -11.57
N ASN A 559 35.62 -38.35 -10.92
CA ASN A 559 36.08 -37.09 -11.53
C ASN A 559 37.19 -36.54 -10.61
N LYS A 560 38.31 -36.06 -11.15
CA LYS A 560 39.38 -35.42 -10.34
C LYS A 560 38.91 -34.04 -9.89
N TRP A 561 38.49 -33.87 -8.63
CA TRP A 561 38.12 -32.56 -8.10
C TRP A 561 39.27 -31.95 -7.30
N LYS A 562 39.59 -30.67 -7.52
CA LYS A 562 40.57 -29.97 -6.69
C LYS A 562 40.14 -29.96 -5.22
N ILE A 563 41.00 -30.45 -4.33
CA ILE A 563 40.85 -30.37 -2.88
C ILE A 563 40.58 -28.90 -2.49
N GLY A 564 39.57 -28.68 -1.65
CA GLY A 564 39.13 -27.35 -1.24
C GLY A 564 38.02 -26.71 -2.09
N LYS A 565 37.62 -27.30 -3.23
CA LYS A 565 36.51 -26.80 -4.06
C LYS A 565 35.16 -26.97 -3.35
N PHE A 566 34.29 -25.96 -3.47
CA PHE A 566 32.90 -26.00 -3.00
C PHE A 566 31.97 -26.52 -4.10
N ILE A 567 31.10 -27.45 -3.75
CA ILE A 567 30.10 -28.07 -4.63
C ILE A 567 28.72 -27.65 -4.16
N LEU A 568 27.85 -27.26 -5.09
CA LEU A 568 26.44 -27.01 -4.79
C LEU A 568 25.64 -28.31 -4.80
N LYS A 569 24.54 -28.33 -4.05
CA LYS A 569 23.60 -29.45 -4.09
C LYS A 569 23.04 -29.62 -5.51
N ASP A 570 23.00 -30.86 -5.98
CA ASP A 570 22.59 -31.29 -7.33
C ASP A 570 23.54 -30.95 -8.50
N GLU A 571 24.79 -30.54 -8.25
CA GLU A 571 25.84 -30.57 -9.30
C GLU A 571 26.18 -32.04 -9.61
N ILE A 572 26.02 -32.44 -10.87
CA ILE A 572 26.05 -33.83 -11.36
C ILE A 572 27.49 -34.27 -11.61
N THR A 573 27.88 -35.42 -11.03
CA THR A 573 28.79 -36.38 -11.69
C THR A 573 27.96 -37.58 -12.12
N ASN A 574 28.34 -38.23 -13.23
CA ASN A 574 27.53 -39.12 -14.07
C ASN A 574 26.73 -40.27 -13.40
N LYS A 575 26.83 -40.52 -12.08
CA LYS A 575 26.06 -41.58 -11.39
C LYS A 575 25.53 -41.25 -9.98
N ASN A 576 25.89 -40.14 -9.32
CA ASN A 576 25.38 -39.81 -7.97
C ASN A 576 25.23 -38.29 -7.73
N ARG A 577 24.11 -37.89 -7.10
CA ARG A 577 23.81 -36.48 -6.76
C ARG A 577 24.30 -36.14 -5.36
N ASN A 578 25.08 -35.06 -5.25
CA ASN A 578 25.49 -34.54 -3.95
C ASN A 578 24.26 -34.05 -3.15
N LEU A 579 24.06 -34.60 -1.95
CA LEU A 579 22.86 -34.38 -1.12
C LEU A 579 22.85 -33.02 -0.41
N TYR A 580 24.01 -32.40 -0.25
CA TYR A 580 24.16 -31.12 0.45
C TYR A 580 25.32 -30.30 -0.12
N PRO A 581 25.26 -28.96 -0.05
CA PRO A 581 26.41 -28.13 -0.41
C PRO A 581 27.61 -28.56 0.44
N SER A 582 28.74 -28.82 -0.19
CA SER A 582 29.88 -29.44 0.48
C SER A 582 31.22 -28.91 -0.02
N GLN A 583 32.25 -29.02 0.83
CA GLN A 583 33.64 -28.76 0.51
C GLN A 583 34.38 -30.08 0.49
N ILE A 584 35.17 -30.32 -0.54
CA ILE A 584 36.03 -31.52 -0.63
C ILE A 584 37.24 -31.33 0.28
N ILE A 585 37.36 -32.17 1.30
CA ILE A 585 38.50 -32.18 2.24
C ILE A 585 39.59 -33.13 1.76
N GLN A 586 39.20 -34.32 1.31
CA GLN A 586 40.13 -35.39 0.98
C GLN A 586 39.53 -36.26 -0.13
N GLU A 587 40.36 -36.59 -1.11
CA GLU A 587 40.02 -37.49 -2.21
C GLU A 587 40.83 -38.78 -2.01
N LYS A 588 40.14 -39.92 -1.97
CA LYS A 588 40.74 -41.28 -2.03
C LYS A 588 40.18 -41.98 -3.27
N LYS A 589 40.88 -43.01 -3.78
CA LYS A 589 40.53 -43.74 -5.02
C LYS A 589 39.01 -44.02 -5.16
N ASP A 590 38.34 -44.43 -4.06
CA ASP A 590 36.89 -44.77 -4.08
C ASP A 590 36.01 -43.92 -3.14
N THR A 591 36.58 -42.97 -2.39
CA THR A 591 35.82 -42.19 -1.39
C THR A 591 36.29 -40.75 -1.30
N SER A 592 35.34 -39.81 -1.24
CA SER A 592 35.61 -38.41 -0.96
C SER A 592 35.10 -38.04 0.43
N VAL A 593 35.93 -37.36 1.22
CA VAL A 593 35.52 -36.82 2.51
C VAL A 593 34.99 -35.41 2.29
N LEU A 594 33.71 -35.22 2.56
CA LEU A 594 33.00 -33.98 2.32
C LEU A 594 32.68 -33.27 3.64
N LYS A 595 32.89 -31.96 3.66
CA LYS A 595 32.45 -31.09 4.74
C LYS A 595 31.15 -30.41 4.35
N LYS A 596 30.11 -30.53 5.17
CA LYS A 596 28.84 -29.84 4.94
C LYS A 596 29.03 -28.32 5.07
N VAL A 597 28.53 -27.58 4.08
CA VAL A 597 28.61 -26.11 4.01
C VAL A 597 27.20 -25.53 3.82
N THR A 598 26.98 -24.32 4.30
CA THR A 598 25.75 -23.56 4.00
C THR A 598 26.07 -22.31 3.18
N PRO A 599 25.54 -22.20 1.95
CA PRO A 599 25.71 -21.00 1.12
C PRO A 599 24.65 -19.95 1.43
N TYR A 600 25.07 -18.70 1.56
CA TYR A 600 24.22 -17.51 1.69
C TYR A 600 24.49 -16.55 0.53
N ARG A 601 23.44 -16.13 -0.19
CA ARG A 601 23.55 -15.14 -1.27
C ARG A 601 23.27 -13.74 -0.75
N LEU A 602 24.20 -12.81 -0.99
CA LEU A 602 24.06 -11.39 -0.61
C LEU A 602 23.74 -10.53 -1.83
N ASN A 603 22.94 -9.47 -1.62
CA ASN A 603 22.71 -8.46 -2.64
C ASN A 603 23.33 -7.09 -2.30
N ASP A 604 23.64 -6.78 -1.03
CA ASP A 604 24.08 -5.44 -0.60
C ASP A 604 25.03 -5.44 0.62
N LYS A 605 25.69 -4.29 0.85
CA LYS A 605 26.83 -3.98 1.77
C LYS A 605 26.92 -4.86 3.04
N ILE A 606 28.04 -5.58 3.17
CA ILE A 606 28.44 -6.33 4.38
C ILE A 606 28.90 -5.35 5.45
N LEU A 607 28.42 -5.52 6.69
CA LEU A 607 28.88 -4.74 7.84
C LEU A 607 29.92 -5.46 8.71
N ASP A 608 30.10 -6.77 8.55
CA ASP A 608 30.86 -7.56 9.50
C ASP A 608 32.37 -7.53 9.22
N LYS A 609 33.12 -6.86 10.10
CA LYS A 609 34.59 -6.69 10.07
C LYS A 609 35.39 -7.96 10.41
N ASN A 610 34.75 -9.01 10.96
CA ASN A 610 35.45 -10.25 11.32
C ASN A 610 35.59 -11.21 10.13
N PRO A 611 36.82 -11.53 9.67
CA PRO A 611 36.99 -12.22 8.38
C PRO A 611 36.77 -13.74 8.45
N TYR A 612 36.91 -14.37 9.62
CA TYR A 612 37.16 -15.82 9.68
C TYR A 612 36.12 -16.65 10.45
N ILE A 613 35.46 -16.12 11.48
CA ILE A 613 34.66 -16.91 12.42
C ILE A 613 33.29 -16.26 12.60
N MET A 614 32.23 -17.04 12.45
CA MET A 614 30.87 -16.64 12.79
C MET A 614 30.32 -17.55 13.89
N LYS A 615 29.87 -16.96 15.00
CA LYS A 615 29.04 -17.67 15.98
C LYS A 615 27.62 -17.82 15.43
N LYS A 616 26.86 -18.77 16.00
CA LYS A 616 25.41 -18.83 15.78
C LYS A 616 24.79 -17.49 16.21
N ASN A 617 23.83 -16.98 15.45
CA ASN A 617 23.15 -15.69 15.63
C ASN A 617 24.02 -14.43 15.39
N ALA A 618 25.21 -14.54 14.81
CA ALA A 618 26.01 -13.38 14.41
C ALA A 618 25.43 -12.69 13.17
N LEU A 619 25.61 -11.36 13.04
CA LEU A 619 25.04 -10.56 11.96
C LEU A 619 25.76 -10.88 10.63
N LEU A 620 25.03 -11.35 9.61
CA LEU A 620 25.58 -11.58 8.28
C LEU A 620 25.62 -10.27 7.47
N TYR A 621 24.48 -9.57 7.39
CA TYR A 621 24.31 -8.33 6.65
C TYR A 621 23.00 -7.64 7.05
N LYS A 622 22.91 -6.36 6.70
CA LYS A 622 21.70 -5.55 6.81
C LYS A 622 21.10 -5.45 5.41
N ALA A 623 19.83 -5.78 5.27
CA ALA A 623 19.16 -5.66 3.98
C ALA A 623 17.96 -4.74 4.09
N VAL A 624 17.89 -3.80 3.16
CA VAL A 624 16.81 -2.84 3.06
C VAL A 624 15.63 -3.52 2.38
N THR A 625 14.62 -3.88 3.16
CA THR A 625 13.36 -4.41 2.65
C THR A 625 12.33 -3.32 2.59
N LYS A 626 11.64 -3.22 1.45
CA LYS A 626 10.39 -2.48 1.34
C LYS A 626 9.35 -3.30 2.09
N LYS A 627 8.85 -2.78 3.22
CA LYS A 627 7.71 -3.41 3.89
C LYS A 627 6.46 -3.14 3.07
N GLU A 628 5.85 -4.21 2.59
CA GLU A 628 4.44 -4.19 2.25
C GLU A 628 3.71 -4.25 3.60
N LYS A 629 3.44 -3.07 4.17
CA LYS A 629 2.38 -2.97 5.18
C LYS A 629 1.07 -3.18 4.42
N ASN A 630 0.09 -3.78 5.07
CA ASN A 630 -1.28 -3.52 4.66
C ASN A 630 -1.38 -2.00 4.63
N LYS A 631 -1.69 -1.41 3.46
CA LYS A 631 -2.30 -0.08 3.45
C LYS A 631 -3.62 -0.30 4.17
N ASP A 632 -3.58 -0.29 5.49
CA ASP A 632 -4.76 -0.35 6.32
C ASP A 632 -5.62 0.80 5.79
N ILE A 633 -6.90 0.54 5.57
CA ILE A 633 -7.89 1.54 5.16
C ILE A 633 -7.70 2.85 5.97
N ILE A 634 -7.26 2.70 7.22
CA ILE A 634 -7.03 3.76 8.19
C ILE A 634 -5.75 4.59 7.94
N GLN A 635 -4.71 4.07 7.28
CA GLN A 635 -3.53 4.87 6.93
C GLN A 635 -3.90 6.04 6.02
N GLY A 636 -4.91 5.87 5.17
CA GLY A 636 -5.44 6.92 4.31
C GLY A 636 -5.98 8.12 5.10
N LEU A 637 -6.68 7.92 6.22
CA LEU A 637 -7.23 9.01 7.03
C LEU A 637 -6.11 9.86 7.67
N VAL A 638 -5.05 9.22 8.15
CA VAL A 638 -3.88 9.93 8.72
C VAL A 638 -3.14 10.73 7.64
N GLU A 639 -3.07 10.20 6.42
CA GLU A 639 -2.50 10.91 5.27
C GLU A 639 -3.37 12.12 4.88
N ILE A 640 -4.69 11.96 4.81
CA ILE A 640 -5.64 13.05 4.55
C ILE A 640 -5.54 14.14 5.63
N GLU A 641 -5.47 13.74 6.90
CA GLU A 641 -5.27 14.69 8.00
C GLU A 641 -3.94 15.45 7.85
N LYS A 642 -2.84 14.79 7.45
CA LYS A 642 -1.56 15.49 7.22
C LYS A 642 -1.64 16.51 6.08
N LEU A 643 -2.44 16.24 5.04
CA LEU A 643 -2.66 17.16 3.92
C LEU A 643 -3.47 18.37 4.35
N PHE A 644 -4.64 18.18 5.00
CA PHE A 644 -5.41 19.27 5.61
C PHE A 644 -4.65 19.99 6.73
N GLU A 645 -3.73 19.26 7.36
CA GLU A 645 -2.61 19.64 8.20
C GLU A 645 -1.77 20.84 7.77
N ALA A 646 -1.46 20.80 6.47
CA ALA A 646 -0.23 21.35 5.90
C ALA A 646 1.01 21.14 6.81
N LYS A 647 1.14 19.99 7.48
CA LYS A 647 2.26 19.74 8.41
C LYS A 647 3.58 19.66 7.64
N LYS A 648 4.64 20.31 8.15
CA LYS A 648 6.01 20.09 7.65
C LYS A 648 6.40 18.65 7.97
N SER A 649 6.78 17.87 6.96
CA SER A 649 7.32 16.53 7.20
C SER A 649 8.76 16.68 7.70
N PHE A 650 9.01 16.30 8.95
CA PHE A 650 10.34 16.27 9.56
C PHE A 650 11.27 15.16 9.03
N ILE A 651 10.83 14.37 8.04
CA ILE A 651 11.57 13.20 7.55
C ILE A 651 12.48 13.63 6.40
N ILE A 652 13.77 13.33 6.54
CA ILE A 652 14.94 13.63 5.69
C ILE A 652 14.83 13.16 4.22
N ASP A 653 13.70 12.57 3.81
CA ASP A 653 13.50 12.13 2.44
C ASP A 653 13.01 13.30 1.56
N LYS A 654 13.64 13.44 0.38
CA LYS A 654 13.50 14.50 -0.64
C LYS A 654 12.08 14.76 -1.22
N THR A 655 11.02 14.37 -0.53
CA THR A 655 9.65 14.78 -0.88
C THR A 655 9.41 16.18 -0.31
N LYS A 656 9.55 17.19 -1.17
CA LYS A 656 9.44 18.63 -0.84
C LYS A 656 8.22 18.94 0.04
N ASN A 657 8.42 19.70 1.12
CA ASN A 657 7.33 20.20 1.95
C ASN A 657 6.37 21.05 1.10
N LEU A 658 5.05 20.95 1.30
CA LEU A 658 4.04 21.76 0.58
C LEU A 658 4.35 23.27 0.65
N HIS A 659 4.85 23.74 1.81
CA HIS A 659 5.26 25.13 2.03
C HIS A 659 6.46 25.55 1.17
N GLU A 660 7.44 24.66 1.00
CA GLU A 660 8.63 24.93 0.16
C GLU A 660 8.23 24.94 -1.32
N ILE A 661 7.39 23.98 -1.74
CA ILE A 661 6.83 23.96 -3.10
C ILE A 661 6.10 25.28 -3.39
N LEU A 662 5.31 25.78 -2.43
CA LEU A 662 4.59 27.05 -2.57
C LEU A 662 5.53 28.23 -2.77
N LYS A 663 6.57 28.32 -1.95
CA LYS A 663 7.57 29.37 -2.03
C LYS A 663 8.36 29.29 -3.34
N ASP A 664 8.84 28.11 -3.71
CA ASP A 664 9.55 27.86 -4.98
C ASP A 664 8.70 28.29 -6.18
N LEU A 665 7.42 27.88 -6.21
CA LEU A 665 6.49 28.23 -7.28
C LEU A 665 6.24 29.73 -7.32
N PHE A 666 6.02 30.35 -6.17
CA PHE A 666 5.78 31.79 -6.09
C PHE A 666 6.97 32.59 -6.61
N VAL A 667 8.20 32.29 -6.16
CA VAL A 667 9.43 32.95 -6.64
C VAL A 667 9.58 32.81 -8.16
N ASN A 668 9.30 31.62 -8.71
CA ASN A 668 9.38 31.38 -10.15
C ASN A 668 8.32 32.16 -10.94
N TYR A 669 7.10 32.30 -10.42
CA TYR A 669 6.05 33.08 -11.09
C TYR A 669 6.23 34.59 -10.91
N ASN A 670 6.77 35.04 -9.79
CA ASN A 670 6.98 36.45 -9.50
C ASN A 670 8.01 37.08 -10.46
N LYS A 671 8.96 36.30 -10.96
CA LYS A 671 9.88 36.72 -12.03
C LYS A 671 9.20 37.00 -13.38
N LYS A 672 7.98 36.49 -13.61
CA LYS A 672 7.31 36.52 -14.93
C LYS A 672 6.01 37.29 -14.95
N TYR A 673 5.35 37.47 -13.81
CA TYR A 673 3.99 37.99 -13.72
C TYR A 673 3.86 38.93 -12.52
N ASN A 674 2.87 39.82 -12.56
CA ASN A 674 2.51 40.71 -11.45
C ASN A 674 2.18 39.92 -10.17
N ASN A 675 2.36 40.56 -9.02
CA ASN A 675 2.23 39.93 -7.70
C ASN A 675 0.89 39.19 -7.47
N SER A 676 -0.25 39.78 -7.87
CA SER A 676 -1.56 39.12 -7.73
C SER A 676 -1.69 37.88 -8.62
N THR A 677 -1.19 37.97 -9.86
CA THR A 677 -1.22 36.85 -10.82
C THR A 677 -0.24 35.74 -10.47
N SER A 678 0.94 36.06 -9.94
CA SER A 678 1.92 35.07 -9.47
C SER A 678 1.38 34.31 -8.26
N THR A 679 0.78 35.02 -7.31
CA THR A 679 0.12 34.45 -6.13
C THR A 679 -1.02 33.50 -6.51
N ARG A 680 -1.93 33.91 -7.40
CA ARG A 680 -3.04 33.04 -7.82
C ARG A 680 -2.56 31.78 -8.56
N LYS A 681 -1.56 31.91 -9.44
CA LYS A 681 -1.02 30.76 -10.19
C LYS A 681 -0.30 29.76 -9.29
N SER A 682 0.46 30.22 -8.30
CA SER A 682 1.12 29.33 -7.33
C SER A 682 0.10 28.60 -6.46
N ILE A 683 -0.93 29.31 -5.98
CA ILE A 683 -2.05 28.73 -5.24
C ILE A 683 -2.79 27.68 -6.08
N GLU A 684 -3.14 27.97 -7.34
CA GLU A 684 -3.89 27.06 -8.22
C GLU A 684 -3.20 25.70 -8.37
N ILE A 685 -1.87 25.69 -8.52
CA ILE A 685 -1.08 24.45 -8.66
C ILE A 685 -1.14 23.63 -7.38
N ILE A 686 -1.05 24.29 -6.22
CA ILE A 686 -1.08 23.62 -4.93
C ILE A 686 -2.47 23.11 -4.60
N GLN A 687 -3.51 23.90 -4.87
CA GLN A 687 -4.90 23.47 -4.72
C GLN A 687 -5.16 22.22 -5.55
N LYS A 688 -4.69 22.20 -6.81
CA LYS A 688 -4.80 21.04 -7.69
C LYS A 688 -4.04 19.82 -7.15
N TYR A 689 -2.82 20.03 -6.65
CA TYR A 689 -2.01 18.96 -6.06
C TYR A 689 -2.72 18.31 -4.86
N ILE A 690 -3.17 19.11 -3.89
CA ILE A 690 -3.87 18.63 -2.69
C ILE A 690 -5.17 17.91 -3.07
N LEU A 691 -5.94 18.47 -4.02
CA LEU A 691 -7.19 17.86 -4.49
C LEU A 691 -6.95 16.50 -5.13
N GLU A 692 -5.98 16.38 -6.03
CA GLU A 692 -5.65 15.10 -6.68
C GLU A 692 -5.19 14.05 -5.67
N GLU A 693 -4.38 14.44 -4.68
CA GLU A 693 -3.87 13.54 -3.67
C GLU A 693 -4.99 13.01 -2.75
N ILE A 694 -5.82 13.90 -2.20
CA ILE A 694 -6.97 13.51 -1.36
C ILE A 694 -7.94 12.64 -2.15
N GLN A 695 -8.28 13.03 -3.38
CA GLN A 695 -9.20 12.27 -4.22
C GLN A 695 -8.63 10.88 -4.56
N SER A 696 -7.31 10.76 -4.73
CA SER A 696 -6.66 9.47 -4.96
C SER A 696 -6.80 8.54 -3.75
N ILE A 697 -6.64 9.06 -2.54
CA ILE A 697 -6.75 8.27 -1.30
C ILE A 697 -8.19 7.77 -1.13
N TYR A 698 -9.20 8.63 -1.28
CA TYR A 698 -10.60 8.21 -1.19
C TYR A 698 -10.98 7.20 -2.29
N LYS A 699 -10.51 7.39 -3.53
CA LYS A 699 -10.73 6.45 -4.62
C LYS A 699 -10.03 5.10 -4.40
N GLU A 700 -8.83 5.08 -3.81
CA GLU A 700 -8.16 3.82 -3.44
C GLU A 700 -9.03 2.98 -2.49
N GLN A 701 -9.78 3.65 -1.61
CA GLN A 701 -10.74 3.04 -0.68
C GLN A 701 -12.14 2.81 -1.27
N GLY A 702 -12.37 3.18 -2.53
CA GLY A 702 -13.66 3.01 -3.21
C GLY A 702 -14.75 4.00 -2.78
N ILE A 703 -14.38 5.17 -2.24
CA ILE A 703 -15.32 6.25 -1.90
C ILE A 703 -15.21 7.34 -2.97
N ASN A 704 -16.36 7.69 -3.56
CA ASN A 704 -16.46 8.78 -4.53
C ASN A 704 -17.00 10.03 -3.83
N ILE A 705 -16.12 10.98 -3.50
CA ILE A 705 -16.50 12.30 -2.98
C ILE A 705 -16.47 13.30 -4.14
N SER A 706 -17.45 14.20 -4.19
CA SER A 706 -17.45 15.28 -5.18
C SER A 706 -16.32 16.27 -4.91
N ASN A 707 -15.59 16.65 -5.97
CA ASN A 707 -14.52 17.64 -5.90
C ASN A 707 -14.99 18.96 -5.26
N LYS A 708 -16.26 19.33 -5.40
CA LYS A 708 -16.83 20.56 -4.83
C LYS A 708 -16.63 20.67 -3.32
N HIS A 709 -16.80 19.57 -2.58
CA HIS A 709 -16.67 19.57 -1.12
C HIS A 709 -15.20 19.75 -0.70
N ILE A 710 -14.28 19.05 -1.36
CA ILE A 710 -12.84 19.16 -1.11
C ILE A 710 -12.34 20.57 -1.47
N GLU A 711 -12.81 21.13 -2.59
CA GLU A 711 -12.51 22.49 -3.03
C GLU A 711 -12.87 23.55 -1.98
N ILE A 712 -13.97 23.37 -1.23
CA ILE A 712 -14.37 24.32 -0.17
C ILE A 712 -13.37 24.32 0.99
N ILE A 713 -12.91 23.15 1.42
CA ILE A 713 -11.92 23.04 2.50
C ILE A 713 -10.56 23.60 2.03
N ILE A 714 -10.13 23.23 0.82
CA ILE A 714 -8.89 23.73 0.23
C ILE A 714 -8.92 25.27 0.07
N LYS A 715 -10.08 25.84 -0.27
CA LYS A 715 -10.25 27.31 -0.31
C LYS A 715 -9.91 27.94 1.03
N GLN A 716 -10.38 27.37 2.14
CA GLN A 716 -10.10 27.92 3.47
C GLN A 716 -8.60 27.90 3.78
N MET A 717 -7.93 26.78 3.47
CA MET A 717 -6.47 26.62 3.66
C MET A 717 -5.62 27.61 2.86
N THR A 718 -6.12 28.08 1.70
CA THR A 718 -5.37 28.92 0.74
C THR A 718 -5.92 30.36 0.63
N SER A 719 -6.81 30.76 1.53
CA SER A 719 -7.51 32.06 1.45
C SER A 719 -6.67 33.25 1.93
N LYS A 720 -5.56 33.01 2.63
CA LYS A 720 -4.79 34.03 3.34
C LYS A 720 -3.42 34.27 2.69
N VAL A 721 -2.95 35.51 2.76
CA VAL A 721 -1.65 35.98 2.27
C VAL A 721 -0.94 36.78 3.35
N ILE A 722 0.40 36.81 3.34
CA ILE A 722 1.21 37.64 4.24
C ILE A 722 1.66 38.90 3.52
N ILE A 723 1.57 40.04 4.18
CA ILE A 723 2.00 41.32 3.60
C ILE A 723 3.52 41.45 3.69
N LYS A 724 4.17 41.80 2.57
CA LYS A 724 5.61 42.04 2.48
C LYS A 724 5.94 43.52 2.40
N ASN A 725 5.14 44.28 1.67
CA ASN A 725 5.23 45.73 1.62
C ASN A 725 3.80 46.29 1.66
N ALA A 726 3.54 47.19 2.59
CA ALA A 726 2.22 47.78 2.83
C ALA A 726 1.81 48.77 1.73
N GLY A 727 2.75 49.35 0.98
CA GLY A 727 2.43 50.45 0.07
C GLY A 727 1.74 51.60 0.82
N ASN A 728 0.69 52.18 0.22
CA ASN A 728 -0.07 53.28 0.84
C ASN A 728 -1.21 52.79 1.76
N SER A 729 -1.21 51.52 2.15
CA SER A 729 -2.25 50.95 3.00
C SER A 729 -1.87 51.01 4.49
N PRO A 730 -2.84 51.00 5.42
CA PRO A 730 -2.58 51.01 6.86
C PRO A 730 -2.10 49.66 7.42
N PHE A 731 -1.78 48.68 6.56
CA PHE A 731 -1.35 47.36 7.00
C PHE A 731 0.11 47.32 7.43
N ILE A 732 0.45 46.36 8.28
CA ILE A 732 1.82 46.16 8.75
C ILE A 732 2.49 45.02 7.98
N VAL A 733 3.79 45.14 7.74
CA VAL A 733 4.60 44.05 7.16
C VAL A 733 4.55 42.82 8.07
N GLY A 734 4.16 41.68 7.52
CA GLY A 734 3.96 40.43 8.26
C GLY A 734 2.51 40.12 8.64
N GLU A 735 1.58 41.05 8.43
CA GLU A 735 0.16 40.84 8.72
C GLU A 735 -0.48 39.81 7.76
N ILE A 736 -1.42 39.00 8.27
CA ILE A 736 -2.08 37.92 7.53
C ILE A 736 -3.51 38.32 7.17
N CYS A 737 -3.75 38.57 5.89
CA CYS A 737 -5.02 39.07 5.38
C CYS A 737 -5.65 38.14 4.34
N ASN A 738 -6.94 38.31 4.04
CA ASN A 738 -7.63 37.55 2.98
C ASN A 738 -7.23 38.07 1.60
N ILE A 739 -6.88 37.15 0.69
CA ILE A 739 -6.44 37.47 -0.68
C ILE A 739 -7.46 38.32 -1.45
N ASN A 740 -8.76 38.00 -1.31
CA ASN A 740 -9.82 38.70 -2.03
C ASN A 740 -10.05 40.11 -1.48
N SER A 741 -9.83 40.33 -0.18
CA SER A 741 -9.92 41.66 0.42
C SER A 741 -8.79 42.56 -0.08
N ILE A 742 -7.55 42.05 -0.09
CA ILE A 742 -6.39 42.81 -0.56
C ILE A 742 -6.51 43.12 -2.05
N ASP A 743 -6.97 42.18 -2.87
CA ASP A 743 -7.15 42.45 -4.31
C ASP A 743 -8.23 43.49 -4.61
N ASN A 744 -9.22 43.67 -3.72
CA ASN A 744 -10.19 44.74 -3.85
C ASN A 744 -9.60 46.08 -3.39
N LEU A 745 -8.84 46.09 -2.30
CA LEU A 745 -8.16 47.30 -1.81
C LEU A 745 -7.08 47.81 -2.79
N ASN A 746 -6.31 46.92 -3.40
CA ASN A 746 -5.28 47.25 -4.40
C ASN A 746 -5.84 47.87 -5.70
N LYS A 747 -7.16 47.94 -5.87
CA LYS A 747 -7.78 48.70 -6.97
C LYS A 747 -7.84 50.20 -6.67
N ASN A 748 -7.84 50.58 -5.39
CA ASN A 748 -8.02 51.96 -4.94
C ASN A 748 -6.69 52.67 -4.64
N TYR A 749 -5.62 51.91 -4.36
CA TYR A 749 -4.30 52.47 -4.05
C TYR A 749 -3.40 52.55 -5.28
N GLU A 750 -2.69 53.67 -5.44
CA GLU A 750 -1.64 53.85 -6.44
C GLU A 750 -0.46 52.91 -6.17
N HIS A 751 0.10 52.98 -4.96
CA HIS A 751 1.13 52.07 -4.48
C HIS A 751 0.48 50.82 -3.88
N LYS A 752 0.47 49.76 -4.70
CA LYS A 752 -0.18 48.49 -4.38
C LYS A 752 0.55 47.74 -3.27
N ILE A 753 -0.23 47.06 -2.44
CA ILE A 753 0.24 46.13 -1.41
C ILE A 753 0.90 44.94 -2.09
N ILE A 754 2.14 44.64 -1.69
CA ILE A 754 2.88 43.45 -2.09
C ILE A 754 2.71 42.40 -0.99
N TYR A 755 2.30 41.20 -1.39
CA TYR A 755 1.95 40.10 -0.49
C TYR A 755 2.39 38.76 -1.07
N GLU A 756 2.64 37.79 -0.21
CA GLU A 756 2.99 36.41 -0.58
C GLU A 756 1.92 35.42 -0.12
N PRO A 757 1.66 34.33 -0.90
CA PRO A 757 0.75 33.29 -0.49
C PRO A 757 1.24 32.52 0.74
N ILE A 758 0.31 32.15 1.62
CA ILE A 758 0.57 31.23 2.72
C ILE A 758 -0.40 30.05 2.62
N LEU A 759 0.08 28.86 2.97
CA LEU A 759 -0.77 27.70 3.20
C LEU A 759 -0.99 27.52 4.69
N LEU A 760 -2.25 27.56 5.14
CA LEU A 760 -2.61 27.32 6.54
C LEU A 760 -3.26 25.94 6.67
N GLY A 761 -2.89 25.20 7.72
CA GLY A 761 -3.63 24.00 8.11
C GLY A 761 -5.03 24.37 8.63
N ILE A 762 -5.99 23.44 8.57
CA ILE A 762 -7.38 23.72 8.98
C ILE A 762 -7.51 24.25 10.42
N THR A 763 -6.67 23.77 11.35
CA THR A 763 -6.61 24.24 12.75
C THR A 763 -6.07 25.65 12.89
N LYS A 764 -5.09 26.03 12.06
CA LYS A 764 -4.62 27.42 12.03
C LYS A 764 -5.63 28.31 11.33
N SER A 765 -6.28 27.82 10.29
CA SER A 765 -7.31 28.55 9.54
C SER A 765 -8.50 28.95 10.43
N SER A 766 -8.92 28.09 11.37
CA SER A 766 -10.00 28.41 12.32
C SER A 766 -9.61 29.51 13.32
N LEU A 767 -8.34 29.60 13.71
CA LEU A 767 -7.81 30.66 14.58
C LEU A 767 -7.73 32.04 13.88
N TYR A 768 -7.67 32.08 12.54
CA TYR A 768 -7.64 33.33 11.75
C TYR A 768 -9.01 33.72 11.15
N THR A 769 -10.10 33.23 11.77
CA THR A 769 -11.47 33.67 11.45
C THR A 769 -11.69 35.13 11.86
N GLN A 770 -12.73 35.81 11.35
CA GLN A 770 -12.98 37.22 11.69
C GLN A 770 -13.62 37.37 13.07
N SER A 771 -14.58 36.51 13.41
CA SER A 771 -15.23 36.49 14.72
C SER A 771 -14.27 35.93 15.78
N PHE A 772 -14.13 36.66 16.89
CA PHE A 772 -13.39 36.17 18.05
C PHE A 772 -14.22 35.16 18.86
N ILE A 773 -15.55 35.26 18.89
CA ILE A 773 -16.44 34.30 19.56
C ILE A 773 -16.26 32.90 18.95
N SER A 774 -16.22 32.83 17.62
CA SER A 774 -15.92 31.59 16.88
C SER A 774 -14.54 31.02 17.25
N GLN A 775 -13.52 31.86 17.39
CA GLN A 775 -12.15 31.42 17.74
C GLN A 775 -12.09 30.79 19.13
N ILE A 776 -12.74 31.42 20.12
CA ILE A 776 -12.74 30.99 21.52
C ILE A 776 -13.27 29.57 21.67
N THR A 777 -14.31 29.20 20.90
CA THR A 777 -14.93 27.87 20.99
C THR A 777 -14.11 26.73 20.37
N PHE A 778 -13.04 27.04 19.64
CA PHE A 778 -12.22 26.03 19.00
C PHE A 778 -11.16 25.48 19.95
N GLN A 779 -10.09 26.25 20.19
CA GLN A 779 -8.93 25.95 21.03
C GLN A 779 -8.25 27.28 21.42
N GLU A 780 -7.36 27.26 22.43
CA GLU A 780 -6.61 28.46 22.87
C GLU A 780 -7.53 29.64 23.26
N SER A 781 -8.61 29.37 23.99
CA SER A 781 -9.62 30.37 24.40
C SER A 781 -9.00 31.57 25.10
N ILE A 782 -8.12 31.35 26.08
CA ILE A 782 -7.43 32.40 26.86
C ILE A 782 -6.66 33.35 25.93
N LYS A 783 -5.83 32.81 25.05
CA LYS A 783 -5.03 33.61 24.11
C LYS A 783 -5.90 34.37 23.12
N SER A 784 -7.01 33.78 22.67
CA SER A 784 -7.96 34.42 21.76
C SER A 784 -8.71 35.57 22.43
N LEU A 785 -9.11 35.39 23.71
CA LEU A 785 -9.73 36.43 24.53
C LEU A 785 -8.78 37.60 24.81
N ILE A 786 -7.55 37.31 25.24
CA ILE A 786 -6.53 38.35 25.48
C ILE A 786 -6.28 39.15 24.20
N LYS A 787 -6.12 38.46 23.06
CA LYS A 787 -5.95 39.12 21.76
C LYS A 787 -7.15 39.99 21.39
N ALA A 788 -8.36 39.50 21.59
CA ALA A 788 -9.57 40.25 21.29
C ALA A 788 -9.74 41.48 22.20
N ALA A 789 -9.39 41.36 23.49
CA ALA A 789 -9.41 42.46 24.45
C ALA A 789 -8.38 43.55 24.11
N ILE A 790 -7.13 43.16 23.77
CA ILE A 790 -6.08 44.11 23.37
C ILE A 790 -6.43 44.83 22.05
N GLU A 791 -6.98 44.10 21.08
CA GLU A 791 -7.36 44.66 19.77
C GLU A 791 -8.72 45.40 19.81
N ASN A 792 -9.40 45.45 20.97
CA ASN A 792 -10.77 45.94 21.16
C ASN A 792 -11.73 45.47 20.04
N LYS A 793 -11.74 44.16 19.79
CA LYS A 793 -12.47 43.59 18.65
C LYS A 793 -13.98 43.69 18.81
N ILE A 794 -14.62 44.14 17.75
CA ILE A 794 -16.07 44.12 17.58
C ILE A 794 -16.46 42.91 16.72
N ASP A 795 -17.38 42.07 17.21
CA ASP A 795 -17.94 40.95 16.44
C ASP A 795 -19.33 41.31 15.90
N TRP A 796 -19.50 41.16 14.59
CA TRP A 796 -20.72 41.52 13.87
C TRP A 796 -21.70 40.35 13.71
N LEU A 797 -21.47 39.23 14.40
CA LEU A 797 -22.39 38.08 14.45
C LEU A 797 -22.82 37.54 13.07
N TYR A 798 -21.92 37.56 12.09
CA TYR A 798 -22.23 37.10 10.72
C TYR A 798 -22.22 35.58 10.52
N GLY A 799 -21.74 34.84 11.51
CA GLY A 799 -21.50 33.41 11.41
C GLY A 799 -22.55 32.56 12.13
N LEU A 800 -22.35 31.25 12.01
CA LEU A 800 -23.20 30.22 12.60
C LEU A 800 -23.09 30.18 14.12
N LYS A 801 -21.86 30.18 14.63
CA LYS A 801 -21.57 29.82 16.01
C LYS A 801 -21.84 30.97 16.95
N GLU A 802 -21.51 32.16 16.52
CA GLU A 802 -21.70 33.40 17.24
C GLU A 802 -23.17 33.57 17.61
N ASN A 803 -24.07 33.39 16.63
CA ASN A 803 -25.52 33.43 16.86
C ASN A 803 -26.02 32.25 17.70
N LEU A 804 -25.51 31.03 17.45
CA LEU A 804 -25.91 29.86 18.23
C LEU A 804 -25.55 29.99 19.72
N ILE A 805 -24.36 30.53 20.04
CA ILE A 805 -23.90 30.71 21.42
C ILE A 805 -24.72 31.78 22.14
N LEU A 806 -25.09 32.85 21.44
CA LEU A 806 -25.89 33.94 22.00
C LEU A 806 -27.40 33.64 22.02
N GLY A 807 -27.84 32.54 21.40
CA GLY A 807 -29.26 32.19 21.30
C GLY A 807 -30.04 32.97 20.23
N ASN A 808 -29.34 33.64 19.31
CA ASN A 808 -29.95 34.36 18.19
C ASN A 808 -30.37 33.42 17.05
N LEU A 809 -31.25 33.92 16.18
CA LEU A 809 -31.54 33.26 14.91
C LEU A 809 -30.26 33.12 14.07
N ILE A 810 -30.03 31.90 13.59
CA ILE A 810 -28.83 31.57 12.82
C ILE A 810 -29.01 32.10 11.38
N PRO A 811 -28.02 32.81 10.80
CA PRO A 811 -28.18 33.58 9.54
C PRO A 811 -28.11 32.71 8.28
N ILE A 812 -28.84 31.60 8.25
CA ILE A 812 -28.81 30.53 7.24
C ILE A 812 -30.21 29.96 7.01
N GLY A 813 -30.46 29.45 5.81
CA GLY A 813 -31.71 28.80 5.47
C GLY A 813 -32.89 29.74 5.69
N THR A 814 -33.79 29.39 6.61
CA THR A 814 -34.92 30.25 6.99
C THR A 814 -34.49 31.52 7.71
N GLY A 815 -33.41 31.51 8.50
CA GLY A 815 -32.89 32.72 9.17
C GLY A 815 -32.03 33.61 8.27
N PHE A 816 -31.80 33.21 7.02
CA PHE A 816 -31.22 34.08 5.99
C PHE A 816 -32.29 34.85 5.21
N LYS A 817 -33.51 34.29 5.13
CA LYS A 817 -34.68 34.95 4.56
C LYS A 817 -35.24 35.91 5.59
#